data_AF-A0A521BC59-F1
#
_entry.id   AF-A0A521BC59-F1
#
_cell.length_a   1.000
_cell.length_b   1.000
_cell.length_c   1.000
_cell.angle_alpha   90.00
_cell.angle_beta   90.00
_cell.angle_gamma   90.00
#
_symmetry.space_group_name_H-M   'P 1'
#
loop_
_entity.id
_entity.type
_entity.pdbx_description
1 polymer ?
#
loop_
_entity_poly.entity_id
_entity_poly.type
_entity_poly.pdbx_seq_one_letter_code
_entity_poly.pdbx_strand_id
1 'polypeptide(L)'
;MTDDGPRLGFLIEGSTDGRKTDGGATKGEAAAEGVSDGTEAAAALAFARDVVGDVETVALSAVAAGEADLDRFDALWWHAYDPVSDPATVADCAEPIRAFLADGGGLFCSARALAQVSALGIDPVPPDATGTEEVTDPVGPLWHPLYEGHPAVEGLSGLRHHIRPAGSTAPYARYEDVLPERADVLASTHRGVEDVPGEVTVLQWRIGSGTVIGVGVGMEFAQHDDATTEANRERFAADVIRWLAGESEYDTALATGRPKSGRELERYRDALSGDRDRPSYHVTPPANWLNDPNGMIHHDGTYHLFYQYNPAGPYHGTVHWGHAVSEDLVRWEDRPVAMSPDPSGPDRDGCWSGCAVAVKRVDDADGDAGSGPRVVPAGDDADSSVAAGDADAVYALYTGGRDGWQRPCLATATDDDLTRFEPDAANPVIRSPPPELDLLSTPGEPAHFRDHCLWYENDRWHQLIGAGLQDRGGAAVLYTSRDLREWTYEGPALVTEEADPGVVWECPELLRFSDGDLIHVSDYEDVRYFRGTFDADVGRFRVDEEGVLDPGAFYAPQSLSTPDGRTITIGWLREERSAQSGWDAGWSGAMSLPRELAVVDGELRQRPAREIERLRETRLVDDRLTADGTPERLDATVEAFEVRARLDPDDAPGSAVSLRVRESPDGAERTAVRIGSDRVVVDRSESSLDRDARDAPVGVAVDDLDRPLDVRVFVDASVLELFVNGRRALATRIYPTRHDATGVSIVADAGEGTDPGRGPDGGTNADSPGVDVDLSMWRMGGAWPAVGGTDRRPRQR
;
A
#
# COMPACT_ATOMS: atom_id res chain seq x y z
N MET A 1 -0.67 26.03 34.76
CA MET A 1 -0.27 24.86 35.54
C MET A 1 -0.53 25.18 37.00
N THR A 2 -1.70 24.77 37.47
CA THR A 2 -2.02 24.72 38.90
C THR A 2 -1.09 23.73 39.59
N ASP A 3 -0.80 23.94 40.87
CA ASP A 3 0.16 23.18 41.70
C ASP A 3 -0.35 21.77 42.07
N ASP A 4 -1.48 21.35 41.49
CA ASP A 4 -2.15 20.08 41.71
C ASP A 4 -1.88 19.21 40.46
N GLY A 5 -1.42 17.97 40.64
CA GLY A 5 -1.09 17.04 39.55
C GLY A 5 -2.30 16.67 38.66
N PRO A 6 -2.09 15.84 37.62
CA PRO A 6 -3.16 15.48 36.70
C PRO A 6 -4.33 14.79 37.40
N ARG A 7 -5.55 15.02 36.90
CA ARG A 7 -6.81 14.49 37.44
C ARG A 7 -7.47 13.56 36.44
N LEU A 8 -7.73 12.32 36.85
CA LEU A 8 -8.30 11.28 35.99
C LEU A 8 -9.73 10.92 36.42
N GLY A 9 -10.68 10.98 35.48
CA GLY A 9 -12.02 10.44 35.66
C GLY A 9 -12.12 8.98 35.17
N PHE A 10 -12.30 8.03 36.08
CA PHE A 10 -12.46 6.61 35.73
C PHE A 10 -13.95 6.28 35.50
N LEU A 11 -14.33 6.03 34.24
CA LEU A 11 -15.73 5.82 33.85
C LEU A 11 -16.22 4.42 34.22
N ILE A 12 -17.38 4.33 34.88
CA ILE A 12 -18.02 3.08 35.29
C ILE A 12 -19.49 3.02 34.83
N GLU A 13 -20.01 1.83 34.48
CA GLU A 13 -21.43 1.69 34.09
C GLU A 13 -22.40 1.83 35.28
N GLY A 14 -21.96 1.46 36.50
CA GLY A 14 -22.78 1.44 37.69
C GLY A 14 -23.13 2.83 38.26
N SER A 15 -24.26 2.91 38.97
CA SER A 15 -24.64 4.13 39.71
C SER A 15 -23.72 4.36 40.92
N THR A 16 -23.32 5.61 41.15
CA THR A 16 -22.61 6.07 42.35
C THR A 16 -23.50 6.14 43.60
N ASP A 17 -24.80 5.83 43.47
CA ASP A 17 -25.78 6.04 44.52
C ASP A 17 -25.75 4.90 45.55
N GLY A 18 -25.01 5.14 46.64
CA GLY A 18 -24.88 4.23 47.76
C GLY A 18 -26.24 3.86 48.34
N ARG A 19 -26.65 2.59 48.17
CA ARG A 19 -27.74 2.02 48.96
C ARG A 19 -27.36 2.08 50.44
N LYS A 20 -27.94 3.05 51.16
CA LYS A 20 -28.12 2.96 52.61
C LYS A 20 -28.91 1.69 52.91
N THR A 21 -28.21 0.61 53.25
CA THR A 21 -28.81 -0.50 53.98
C THR A 21 -28.80 -0.13 55.46
N ASP A 22 -29.99 0.11 56.00
CA ASP A 22 -30.21 0.15 57.44
C ASP A 22 -29.80 -1.20 58.04
N GLY A 23 -28.69 -1.23 58.79
CA GLY A 23 -28.25 -2.42 59.51
C GLY A 23 -26.85 -2.25 60.11
N GLY A 24 -26.79 -1.89 61.39
CA GLY A 24 -25.53 -1.60 62.07
C GLY A 24 -24.55 -2.78 62.16
N ALA A 25 -23.31 -2.53 61.75
CA ALA A 25 -22.11 -3.20 62.24
C ALA A 25 -20.87 -2.29 62.04
N THR A 26 -19.91 -2.42 62.93
CA THR A 26 -18.79 -1.51 63.18
C THR A 26 -17.60 -1.62 62.20
N LYS A 27 -17.15 -0.46 61.72
CA LYS A 27 -15.81 -0.07 61.21
C LYS A 27 -14.78 -1.17 60.87
N GLY A 28 -14.49 -1.26 59.57
CA GLY A 28 -13.26 -1.78 58.95
C GLY A 28 -13.50 -1.88 57.44
N GLU A 29 -12.84 -1.01 56.67
CA GLU A 29 -12.86 -0.88 55.19
C GLU A 29 -14.20 -0.44 54.56
N ALA A 30 -14.18 0.76 53.98
CA ALA A 30 -15.30 1.39 53.32
C ALA A 30 -15.41 0.88 51.88
N ALA A 31 -16.34 -0.05 51.65
CA ALA A 31 -16.94 -0.27 50.34
C ALA A 31 -17.77 0.97 49.97
N ALA A 32 -17.16 1.90 49.25
CA ALA A 32 -17.82 3.05 48.65
C ALA A 32 -17.10 3.31 47.33
N GLU A 33 -17.72 2.91 46.20
CA GLU A 33 -17.38 3.28 44.80
C GLU A 33 -17.77 2.11 43.87
N GLY A 34 -19.06 1.95 43.53
CA GLY A 34 -19.61 1.35 42.28
C GLY A 34 -19.05 0.08 41.59
N VAL A 35 -17.94 -0.50 42.02
CA VAL A 35 -17.16 -1.59 41.40
C VAL A 35 -16.90 -2.63 42.48
N SER A 36 -17.21 -3.91 42.21
CA SER A 36 -17.02 -4.96 43.21
C SER A 36 -15.55 -5.37 43.34
N ASP A 37 -15.06 -5.49 44.58
CA ASP A 37 -13.72 -5.99 44.90
C ASP A 37 -13.43 -7.33 44.20
N GLY A 38 -12.21 -7.48 43.68
CA GLY A 38 -11.74 -8.70 43.00
C GLY A 38 -12.20 -8.84 41.54
N THR A 39 -12.81 -7.81 40.96
CA THR A 39 -13.09 -7.74 39.51
C THR A 39 -11.94 -7.08 38.75
N GLU A 40 -11.89 -7.33 37.44
CA GLU A 40 -10.94 -6.69 36.53
C GLU A 40 -11.02 -5.15 36.57
N ALA A 41 -12.24 -4.60 36.56
CA ALA A 41 -12.44 -3.16 36.68
C ALA A 41 -11.89 -2.57 38.00
N ALA A 42 -11.95 -3.32 39.10
CA ALA A 42 -11.36 -2.90 40.37
C ALA A 42 -9.83 -2.90 40.32
N ALA A 43 -9.22 -3.87 39.65
CA ALA A 43 -7.78 -3.93 39.45
C ALA A 43 -7.28 -2.78 38.56
N ALA A 44 -7.97 -2.50 37.46
CA ALA A 44 -7.66 -1.36 36.59
C ALA A 44 -7.79 -0.01 37.32
N LEU A 45 -8.82 0.17 38.15
CA LEU A 45 -8.99 1.37 38.99
C LEU A 45 -7.87 1.52 40.04
N ALA A 46 -7.46 0.41 40.67
CA ALA A 46 -6.34 0.42 41.61
C ALA A 46 -5.03 0.81 40.90
N PHE A 47 -4.76 0.23 39.74
CA PHE A 47 -3.64 0.60 38.89
C PHE A 47 -3.67 2.10 38.52
N ALA A 48 -4.82 2.63 38.10
CA ALA A 48 -4.96 4.05 37.77
C ALA A 48 -4.53 4.97 38.93
N ARG A 49 -4.92 4.60 40.15
CA ARG A 49 -4.61 5.35 41.38
C ARG A 49 -3.11 5.35 41.69
N ASP A 50 -2.43 4.24 41.40
CA ASP A 50 -0.98 4.14 41.55
C ASP A 50 -0.23 4.99 40.51
N VAL A 51 -0.82 5.24 39.33
CA VAL A 51 -0.22 6.03 38.25
C VAL A 51 -0.38 7.54 38.45
N VAL A 52 -1.60 8.03 38.71
CA VAL A 52 -1.96 9.46 38.68
C VAL A 52 -2.23 10.06 40.08
N GLY A 53 -2.53 9.23 41.09
CA GLY A 53 -2.82 9.69 42.45
C GLY A 53 -4.21 10.32 42.64
N ASP A 54 -4.61 11.29 41.80
CA ASP A 54 -5.95 11.90 41.81
C ASP A 54 -6.88 11.24 40.78
N VAL A 55 -7.54 10.15 41.20
CA VAL A 55 -8.48 9.38 40.36
C VAL A 55 -9.85 9.29 41.02
N GLU A 56 -10.88 9.71 40.29
CA GLU A 56 -12.28 9.67 40.76
C GLU A 56 -13.16 8.83 39.83
N THR A 57 -14.08 8.06 40.40
CA THR A 57 -15.03 7.29 39.60
C THR A 57 -16.18 8.17 39.12
N VAL A 58 -16.55 8.02 37.84
CA VAL A 58 -17.65 8.77 37.22
C VAL A 58 -18.60 7.79 36.55
N ALA A 59 -19.86 7.78 36.99
CA ALA A 59 -20.87 6.90 36.40
C ALA A 59 -21.29 7.38 35.01
N LEU A 60 -21.31 6.49 34.01
CA LEU A 60 -21.82 6.82 32.67
C LEU A 60 -23.27 7.33 32.73
N SER A 61 -24.10 6.77 33.61
CA SER A 61 -25.46 7.28 33.83
C SER A 61 -25.51 8.75 34.31
N ALA A 62 -24.53 9.19 35.11
CA ALA A 62 -24.43 10.59 35.52
C ALA A 62 -23.92 11.49 34.39
N VAL A 63 -23.02 10.99 33.53
CA VAL A 63 -22.59 11.69 32.30
C VAL A 63 -23.78 11.85 31.35
N ALA A 64 -24.52 10.77 31.06
CA ALA A 64 -25.71 10.77 30.23
C ALA A 64 -26.80 11.73 30.75
N ALA A 65 -26.97 11.82 32.07
CA ALA A 65 -27.92 12.74 32.69
C ALA A 65 -27.44 14.21 32.75
N GLY A 66 -26.19 14.50 32.35
CA GLY A 66 -25.58 15.84 32.49
C GLY A 66 -25.32 16.24 33.94
N GLU A 67 -25.21 15.27 34.85
CA GLU A 67 -24.97 15.47 36.28
C GLU A 67 -23.48 15.43 36.66
N ALA A 68 -22.63 14.92 35.75
CA ALA A 68 -21.18 14.89 35.91
C ALA A 68 -20.52 16.14 35.27
N ASP A 69 -19.70 16.84 36.05
CA ASP A 69 -18.82 17.91 35.56
C ASP A 69 -17.50 17.29 35.07
N LEU A 70 -17.33 17.18 33.75
CA LEU A 70 -16.15 16.55 33.14
C LEU A 70 -14.95 17.51 33.05
N ASP A 71 -15.18 18.82 33.02
CA ASP A 71 -14.15 19.87 32.81
C ASP A 71 -13.13 19.94 33.96
N ARG A 72 -13.42 19.27 35.07
CA ARG A 72 -12.53 19.15 36.24
C ARG A 72 -11.41 18.13 36.05
N PHE A 73 -11.50 17.27 35.03
CA PHE A 73 -10.53 16.21 34.75
C PHE A 73 -9.64 16.61 33.58
N ASP A 74 -8.40 16.14 33.58
CA ASP A 74 -7.50 16.30 32.43
C ASP A 74 -7.70 15.15 31.42
N ALA A 75 -7.98 13.96 31.95
CA ALA A 75 -8.29 12.78 31.15
C ALA A 75 -9.43 11.95 31.76
N LEU A 76 -10.06 11.15 30.91
CA LEU A 76 -11.02 10.11 31.26
C LEU A 76 -10.44 8.75 30.86
N TRP A 77 -10.71 7.71 31.65
CA TRP A 77 -10.42 6.33 31.28
C TRP A 77 -11.68 5.48 31.42
N TRP A 78 -12.13 4.89 30.31
CA TRP A 78 -13.13 3.84 30.32
C TRP A 78 -12.49 2.48 30.01
N HIS A 79 -12.41 1.64 31.04
CA HIS A 79 -12.00 0.25 30.93
C HIS A 79 -13.24 -0.66 31.01
N ALA A 80 -13.71 -1.17 29.86
CA ALA A 80 -14.86 -2.07 29.83
C ALA A 80 -14.41 -3.51 29.59
N TYR A 81 -14.27 -4.27 30.67
CA TYR A 81 -13.94 -5.69 30.57
C TYR A 81 -15.18 -6.54 30.27
N ASP A 82 -16.29 -6.31 30.97
CA ASP A 82 -17.56 -6.99 30.76
C ASP A 82 -18.34 -6.41 29.56
N PRO A 83 -19.30 -7.15 28.97
CA PRO A 83 -20.16 -6.62 27.91
C PRO A 83 -20.95 -5.40 28.41
N VAL A 84 -21.03 -4.37 27.58
CA VAL A 84 -21.77 -3.14 27.88
C VAL A 84 -23.24 -3.46 28.12
N SER A 85 -23.74 -3.08 29.29
CA SER A 85 -25.06 -3.51 29.77
C SER A 85 -26.22 -2.70 29.20
N ASP A 86 -26.01 -1.41 28.90
CA ASP A 86 -26.99 -0.51 28.31
C ASP A 86 -26.35 0.44 27.27
N PRO A 87 -26.37 0.08 25.97
CA PRO A 87 -25.83 0.92 24.90
C PRO A 87 -26.53 2.27 24.74
N ALA A 88 -27.79 2.42 25.18
CA ALA A 88 -28.50 3.70 25.09
C ALA A 88 -27.88 4.74 26.03
N THR A 89 -27.53 4.33 27.25
CA THR A 89 -26.79 5.18 28.20
C THR A 89 -25.46 5.65 27.61
N VAL A 90 -24.73 4.78 26.89
CA VAL A 90 -23.47 5.16 26.23
C VAL A 90 -23.70 6.18 25.13
N ALA A 91 -24.74 6.01 24.31
CA ALA A 91 -25.11 6.96 23.27
C ALA A 91 -25.48 8.34 23.86
N ASP A 92 -26.18 8.37 24.98
CA ASP A 92 -26.52 9.62 25.68
C ASP A 92 -25.28 10.33 26.27
N CYS A 93 -24.16 9.63 26.48
CA CYS A 93 -22.88 10.23 26.88
C CYS A 93 -22.12 10.91 25.72
N ALA A 94 -22.53 10.72 24.46
CA ALA A 94 -21.76 11.16 23.30
C ALA A 94 -21.52 12.67 23.27
N GLU A 95 -22.55 13.49 23.50
CA GLU A 95 -22.42 14.95 23.48
C GLU A 95 -21.53 15.48 24.61
N PRO A 96 -21.74 15.11 25.90
CA PRO A 96 -20.85 15.51 26.99
C PRO A 96 -19.38 15.12 26.78
N ILE A 97 -19.12 13.87 26.37
CA ILE A 97 -17.74 13.38 26.17
C ILE A 97 -17.08 14.10 24.98
N ARG A 98 -17.82 14.33 23.89
CA ARG A 98 -17.26 15.08 22.74
C ARG A 98 -16.99 16.54 23.07
N ALA A 99 -17.80 17.17 23.92
CA ALA A 99 -17.54 18.53 24.40
C ALA A 99 -16.24 18.56 25.21
N PHE A 100 -16.09 17.66 26.18
CA PHE A 100 -14.87 17.49 26.96
C PHE A 100 -13.62 17.29 26.10
N LEU A 101 -13.70 16.40 25.09
CA LEU A 101 -12.60 16.18 24.15
C LEU A 101 -12.32 17.43 23.30
N ALA A 102 -13.36 18.10 22.79
CA ALA A 102 -13.19 19.28 21.95
C ALA A 102 -12.41 20.39 22.65
N ASP A 103 -12.55 20.50 23.98
CA ASP A 103 -11.88 21.49 24.83
C ASP A 103 -10.48 21.05 25.29
N GLY A 104 -9.96 19.92 24.80
CA GLY A 104 -8.59 19.47 25.04
C GLY A 104 -8.44 18.27 25.97
N GLY A 105 -9.54 17.71 26.48
CA GLY A 105 -9.50 16.52 27.34
C GLY A 105 -8.98 15.26 26.63
N GLY A 106 -8.40 14.35 27.39
CA GLY A 106 -7.98 13.03 26.92
C GLY A 106 -8.98 11.92 27.24
N LEU A 107 -9.18 10.95 26.35
CA LEU A 107 -9.98 9.74 26.63
C LEU A 107 -9.21 8.46 26.31
N PHE A 108 -9.07 7.59 27.29
CA PHE A 108 -8.56 6.23 27.09
C PHE A 108 -9.75 5.26 27.07
N CYS A 109 -9.93 4.53 25.96
CA CYS A 109 -10.87 3.43 25.85
C CYS A 109 -10.08 2.11 25.77
N SER A 110 -10.22 1.23 26.77
CA SER A 110 -9.57 -0.08 26.73
C SER A 110 -10.53 -1.27 26.80
N ALA A 111 -10.10 -2.39 26.23
CA ALA A 111 -10.89 -3.60 26.03
C ALA A 111 -12.17 -3.31 25.23
N ARG A 112 -13.36 -3.68 25.74
CA ARG A 112 -14.64 -3.50 25.03
C ARG A 112 -15.08 -2.05 24.89
N ALA A 113 -14.46 -1.12 25.61
CA ALA A 113 -14.78 0.30 25.48
C ALA A 113 -14.47 0.81 24.06
N LEU A 114 -13.46 0.22 23.41
CA LEU A 114 -13.14 0.53 22.01
C LEU A 114 -14.30 0.20 21.05
N ALA A 115 -15.11 -0.82 21.34
CA ALA A 115 -16.29 -1.16 20.54
C ALA A 115 -17.38 -0.06 20.57
N GLN A 116 -17.25 0.92 21.46
CA GLN A 116 -18.26 1.95 21.71
C GLN A 116 -17.91 3.31 21.09
N VAL A 117 -16.81 3.42 20.35
CA VAL A 117 -16.40 4.70 19.73
C VAL A 117 -17.47 5.31 18.82
N SER A 118 -18.25 4.48 18.13
CA SER A 118 -19.38 4.92 17.31
C SER A 118 -20.57 5.40 18.14
N ALA A 119 -20.91 4.69 19.22
CA ALA A 119 -21.94 5.13 20.17
C ALA A 119 -21.57 6.46 20.84
N LEU A 120 -20.28 6.68 21.12
CA LEU A 120 -19.75 7.94 21.66
C LEU A 120 -19.61 9.06 20.60
N GLY A 121 -19.88 8.78 19.33
CA GLY A 121 -19.75 9.74 18.23
C GLY A 121 -18.30 10.15 17.91
N ILE A 122 -17.31 9.34 18.31
CA ILE A 122 -15.88 9.56 18.06
C ILE A 122 -15.54 9.21 16.61
N ASP A 123 -15.91 7.99 16.18
CA ASP A 123 -15.77 7.50 14.81
C ASP A 123 -17.09 6.90 14.32
N PRO A 124 -17.57 7.21 13.11
CA PRO A 124 -18.79 6.59 12.61
C PRO A 124 -18.64 5.08 12.39
N VAL A 125 -17.44 4.57 12.15
CA VAL A 125 -17.17 3.15 11.89
C VAL A 125 -16.71 2.47 13.18
N PRO A 126 -17.49 1.54 13.76
CA PRO A 126 -17.05 0.78 14.92
C PRO A 126 -16.10 -0.37 14.51
N PRO A 127 -15.33 -0.94 15.47
CA PRO A 127 -14.65 -2.21 15.27
C PRO A 127 -15.64 -3.30 14.84
N ASP A 128 -15.29 -4.07 13.82
CA ASP A 128 -16.12 -5.14 13.26
C ASP A 128 -15.87 -6.50 13.93
N ALA A 129 -14.74 -6.66 14.61
CA ALA A 129 -14.41 -7.86 15.39
C ALA A 129 -14.43 -7.55 16.89
N THR A 130 -15.47 -8.02 17.59
CA THR A 130 -15.62 -7.85 19.05
C THR A 130 -16.08 -9.14 19.72
N GLY A 131 -15.55 -9.44 20.89
CA GLY A 131 -15.92 -10.71 21.55
C GLY A 131 -15.10 -11.04 22.78
N THR A 132 -14.97 -12.33 23.04
CA THR A 132 -14.03 -12.93 23.99
C THR A 132 -13.26 -14.00 23.24
N GLU A 133 -11.94 -14.04 23.37
CA GLU A 133 -11.10 -15.07 22.75
C GLU A 133 -10.24 -15.80 23.80
N GLU A 134 -9.95 -17.07 23.53
CA GLU A 134 -8.88 -17.80 24.20
C GLU A 134 -7.54 -17.37 23.60
N VAL A 135 -6.63 -16.92 24.46
CA VAL A 135 -5.30 -16.45 24.05
C VAL A 135 -4.31 -17.59 24.31
N THR A 136 -3.94 -18.28 23.24
CA THR A 136 -3.03 -19.44 23.28
C THR A 136 -1.56 -19.03 23.33
N ASP A 137 -1.24 -17.86 22.80
CA ASP A 137 0.09 -17.28 22.71
C ASP A 137 0.07 -15.85 23.26
N PRO A 138 1.18 -15.34 23.83
CA PRO A 138 1.24 -13.95 24.28
C PRO A 138 0.84 -12.98 23.17
N VAL A 139 0.08 -11.94 23.49
CA VAL A 139 -0.49 -10.99 22.53
C VAL A 139 -0.21 -9.56 22.96
N GLY A 140 -0.09 -8.67 21.98
CA GLY A 140 -0.04 -7.24 22.23
C GLY A 140 0.20 -6.43 20.95
N PRO A 141 0.52 -5.13 21.08
CA PRO A 141 0.64 -4.26 19.92
C PRO A 141 1.87 -4.63 19.07
N LEU A 142 1.61 -4.79 17.78
CA LEU A 142 2.57 -4.62 16.69
C LEU A 142 2.58 -3.14 16.32
N TRP A 143 3.46 -2.38 16.96
CA TRP A 143 3.57 -0.93 16.83
C TRP A 143 4.03 -0.52 15.44
N HIS A 144 3.43 0.53 14.89
CA HIS A 144 3.77 1.04 13.58
C HIS A 144 5.00 1.96 13.66
N PRO A 145 6.04 1.79 12.82
CA PRO A 145 7.30 2.53 12.93
C PRO A 145 7.15 4.05 12.72
N LEU A 146 6.12 4.52 11.99
CA LEU A 146 5.80 5.96 11.89
C LEU A 146 5.60 6.62 13.26
N TYR A 147 5.18 5.85 14.26
CA TYR A 147 4.87 6.33 15.59
C TYR A 147 5.89 5.86 16.63
N GLU A 148 7.10 5.42 16.24
CA GLU A 148 8.13 4.94 17.18
C GLU A 148 8.46 5.98 18.29
N GLY A 149 8.33 7.28 17.99
CA GLY A 149 8.52 8.36 18.95
C GLY A 149 7.30 8.71 19.81
N HIS A 150 6.22 7.93 19.75
CA HIS A 150 4.97 8.24 20.44
C HIS A 150 5.07 7.98 21.97
N PRO A 151 4.55 8.86 22.84
CA PRO A 151 4.68 8.72 24.29
C PRO A 151 4.12 7.42 24.86
N ALA A 152 3.05 6.89 24.25
CA ALA A 152 2.43 5.62 24.68
C ALA A 152 3.41 4.43 24.74
N VAL A 153 4.52 4.47 24.01
CA VAL A 153 5.54 3.41 23.99
C VAL A 153 6.88 3.88 24.57
N GLU A 154 6.89 4.96 25.37
CA GLU A 154 8.11 5.52 25.95
C GLU A 154 8.80 4.51 26.90
N GLY A 155 9.90 3.92 26.40
CA GLY A 155 10.67 2.93 27.14
C GLY A 155 10.28 1.48 26.84
N LEU A 156 9.39 1.24 25.87
CA LEU A 156 9.26 -0.06 25.20
C LEU A 156 10.22 -0.10 24.00
N SER A 157 11.00 -1.17 23.87
CA SER A 157 12.00 -1.30 22.81
C SER A 157 11.47 -2.10 21.62
N GLY A 158 11.69 -1.59 20.40
CA GLY A 158 11.27 -2.26 19.16
C GLY A 158 9.79 -2.02 18.84
N LEU A 159 9.25 -2.83 17.93
CA LEU A 159 7.89 -2.68 17.40
C LEU A 159 6.92 -3.76 17.89
N ARG A 160 7.39 -4.75 18.65
CA ARG A 160 6.62 -5.94 19.03
C ARG A 160 6.58 -6.03 20.55
N HIS A 161 5.40 -5.84 21.13
CA HIS A 161 5.26 -5.83 22.58
C HIS A 161 4.15 -6.79 23.01
N HIS A 162 4.51 -7.82 23.78
CA HIS A 162 3.49 -8.59 24.50
C HIS A 162 3.07 -7.81 25.73
N ILE A 163 1.76 -7.57 25.85
CA ILE A 163 1.12 -6.94 27.02
C ILE A 163 0.10 -7.87 27.69
N ARG A 164 -0.12 -9.06 27.11
CA ARG A 164 -0.90 -10.14 27.71
C ARG A 164 -0.27 -11.50 27.45
N PRO A 165 -0.18 -12.39 28.45
CA PRO A 165 0.40 -13.71 28.25
C PRO A 165 -0.63 -14.73 27.73
N ALA A 166 -0.11 -15.88 27.32
CA ALA A 166 -0.92 -17.06 26.98
C ALA A 166 -1.69 -17.63 28.19
N GLY A 167 -2.73 -18.41 27.88
CA GLY A 167 -3.46 -19.25 28.85
C GLY A 167 -4.65 -18.57 29.52
N SER A 168 -5.13 -17.45 28.97
CA SER A 168 -6.31 -16.75 29.49
C SER A 168 -7.40 -16.54 28.43
N THR A 169 -8.64 -16.39 28.89
CA THR A 169 -9.79 -16.02 28.06
C THR A 169 -10.19 -14.60 28.41
N ALA A 170 -10.24 -13.69 27.44
CA ALA A 170 -10.55 -12.29 27.75
C ALA A 170 -11.10 -11.52 26.54
N PRO A 171 -11.66 -10.31 26.77
CA PRO A 171 -12.31 -9.53 25.73
C PRO A 171 -11.34 -9.04 24.67
N TYR A 172 -11.90 -8.79 23.49
CA TYR A 172 -11.23 -8.03 22.44
C TYR A 172 -12.24 -7.13 21.70
N ALA A 173 -11.72 -6.04 21.14
CA ALA A 173 -12.39 -5.22 20.14
C ALA A 173 -11.33 -4.73 19.15
N ARG A 174 -11.47 -5.02 17.85
CA ARG A 174 -10.47 -4.67 16.84
C ARG A 174 -11.09 -4.57 15.45
N TYR A 175 -10.35 -3.95 14.56
CA TYR A 175 -10.72 -3.81 13.14
C TYR A 175 -10.03 -4.94 12.35
N GLU A 176 -10.79 -5.67 11.54
CA GLU A 176 -10.29 -6.78 10.70
C GLU A 176 -10.60 -6.58 9.22
N ASP A 177 -11.87 -6.37 8.86
CA ASP A 177 -12.27 -6.18 7.45
C ASP A 177 -12.42 -4.70 7.07
N VAL A 178 -12.79 -3.85 8.04
CA VAL A 178 -13.02 -2.41 7.84
C VAL A 178 -11.99 -1.59 8.60
N LEU A 179 -11.86 -0.32 8.27
CA LEU A 179 -11.01 0.62 9.00
C LEU A 179 -11.82 1.79 9.55
N PRO A 180 -11.41 2.39 10.69
CA PRO A 180 -12.05 3.60 11.20
C PRO A 180 -11.96 4.72 10.17
N GLU A 181 -13.00 5.54 10.02
CA GLU A 181 -13.01 6.63 9.04
C GLU A 181 -11.96 7.70 9.40
N ARG A 182 -11.75 7.93 10.70
CA ARG A 182 -11.03 9.12 11.18
C ARG A 182 -9.76 8.81 11.96
N ALA A 183 -9.62 7.60 12.49
CA ALA A 183 -8.49 7.27 13.35
C ALA A 183 -7.18 7.15 12.57
N ASP A 184 -6.07 7.41 13.27
CA ASP A 184 -4.77 6.86 12.94
C ASP A 184 -4.66 5.43 13.48
N VAL A 185 -4.08 4.53 12.69
CA VAL A 185 -3.74 3.17 13.11
C VAL A 185 -2.34 3.21 13.73
N LEU A 186 -2.26 3.15 15.06
CA LEU A 186 -0.97 3.19 15.77
C LEU A 186 -0.32 1.81 15.86
N ALA A 187 -1.11 0.76 16.01
CA ALA A 187 -0.62 -0.61 16.08
C ALA A 187 -1.65 -1.63 15.57
N SER A 188 -1.11 -2.68 14.96
CA SER A 188 -1.80 -3.94 14.73
C SER A 188 -1.46 -4.94 15.83
N THR A 189 -1.58 -6.24 15.59
CA THR A 189 -1.39 -7.25 16.63
C THR A 189 -0.15 -8.10 16.38
N HIS A 190 0.57 -8.43 17.45
CA HIS A 190 1.65 -9.40 17.47
C HIS A 190 1.25 -10.56 18.39
N ARG A 191 1.29 -11.81 17.88
CA ARG A 191 0.87 -13.04 18.59
C ARG A 191 2.01 -14.04 18.64
N GLY A 192 2.52 -14.34 19.83
CA GLY A 192 3.65 -15.25 20.00
C GLY A 192 4.90 -14.73 19.27
N VAL A 193 5.18 -15.29 18.09
CA VAL A 193 6.26 -14.86 17.19
C VAL A 193 5.76 -14.32 15.85
N GLU A 194 4.45 -14.30 15.63
CA GLU A 194 3.81 -13.93 14.38
C GLU A 194 3.26 -12.51 14.43
N ASP A 195 3.52 -11.76 13.38
CA ASP A 195 2.88 -10.47 13.13
C ASP A 195 1.53 -10.72 12.46
N VAL A 196 0.46 -10.14 13.02
CA VAL A 196 -0.91 -10.27 12.53
C VAL A 196 -1.41 -8.87 12.17
N PRO A 197 -0.92 -8.28 11.06
CA PRO A 197 -1.17 -6.89 10.73
C PRO A 197 -2.64 -6.59 10.41
N GLY A 198 -3.41 -7.59 9.95
CA GLY A 198 -4.85 -7.47 9.73
C GLY A 198 -5.68 -7.29 11.02
N GLU A 199 -5.12 -7.55 12.19
CA GLU A 199 -5.80 -7.31 13.47
C GLU A 199 -5.40 -5.95 14.05
N VAL A 200 -6.13 -4.89 13.67
CA VAL A 200 -5.84 -3.51 14.10
C VAL A 200 -6.42 -3.22 15.48
N THR A 201 -5.55 -2.99 16.47
CA THR A 201 -5.92 -3.00 17.90
C THR A 201 -5.59 -1.74 18.68
N VAL A 202 -4.71 -0.86 18.19
CA VAL A 202 -4.41 0.42 18.85
C VAL A 202 -4.61 1.58 17.89
N LEU A 203 -5.45 2.52 18.31
CA LEU A 203 -5.94 3.59 17.45
C LEU A 203 -5.92 4.94 18.18
N GLN A 204 -5.76 6.01 17.41
CA GLN A 204 -5.83 7.37 17.91
C GLN A 204 -6.82 8.23 17.14
N TRP A 205 -7.61 9.02 17.84
CA TRP A 205 -8.46 10.06 17.26
C TRP A 205 -8.14 11.43 17.81
N ARG A 206 -8.46 12.45 17.01
CA ARG A 206 -8.51 13.84 17.45
C ARG A 206 -9.90 14.41 17.31
N ILE A 207 -10.39 15.02 18.38
CA ILE A 207 -11.69 15.70 18.43
C ILE A 207 -11.43 17.09 19.00
N GLY A 208 -11.54 18.13 18.18
CA GLY A 208 -11.08 19.47 18.56
C GLY A 208 -9.59 19.47 18.91
N SER A 209 -9.23 19.93 20.11
CA SER A 209 -7.85 19.84 20.61
C SER A 209 -7.54 18.59 21.43
N GLY A 210 -8.55 17.79 21.80
CA GLY A 210 -8.38 16.59 22.62
C GLY A 210 -8.02 15.35 21.82
N THR A 211 -7.69 14.30 22.56
CA THR A 211 -7.16 13.05 22.01
C THR A 211 -7.87 11.84 22.60
N VAL A 212 -8.17 10.84 21.77
CA VAL A 212 -8.66 9.53 22.21
C VAL A 212 -7.64 8.46 21.87
N ILE A 213 -7.32 7.58 22.81
CA ILE A 213 -6.60 6.33 22.55
C ILE A 213 -7.52 5.15 22.77
N GLY A 214 -7.63 4.28 21.76
CA GLY A 214 -8.33 3.01 21.83
C GLY A 214 -7.33 1.86 21.91
N VAL A 215 -7.49 0.95 22.87
CA VAL A 215 -6.71 -0.30 22.95
C VAL A 215 -7.64 -1.49 23.11
N GLY A 216 -7.69 -2.30 22.07
CA GLY A 216 -8.64 -3.40 21.94
C GLY A 216 -8.32 -4.68 22.68
N VAL A 217 -7.03 -4.93 22.93
CA VAL A 217 -6.51 -6.20 23.46
C VAL A 217 -5.47 -5.97 24.55
N GLY A 218 -5.34 -6.94 25.45
CA GLY A 218 -4.18 -7.04 26.35
C GLY A 218 -4.14 -6.07 27.54
N MET A 219 -5.31 -5.64 28.01
CA MET A 219 -5.48 -4.66 29.10
C MET A 219 -6.07 -5.29 30.36
N GLU A 220 -5.51 -6.41 30.83
CA GLU A 220 -5.99 -7.14 32.01
C GLU A 220 -5.05 -6.98 33.22
N PHE A 221 -5.55 -6.42 34.33
CA PHE A 221 -4.82 -6.06 35.54
C PHE A 221 -5.07 -7.00 36.72
N ALA A 222 -6.16 -7.76 36.73
CA ALA A 222 -6.45 -8.72 37.80
C ALA A 222 -5.73 -10.07 37.62
N GLN A 223 -5.17 -10.32 36.44
CA GLN A 223 -4.50 -11.57 36.09
C GLN A 223 -3.07 -11.62 36.64
N HIS A 224 -2.62 -12.82 37.06
CA HIS A 224 -1.21 -13.08 37.33
C HIS A 224 -0.48 -13.47 36.04
N ASP A 225 0.56 -12.72 35.71
CA ASP A 225 1.27 -12.86 34.43
C ASP A 225 2.75 -13.18 34.62
N ASP A 226 3.45 -13.43 33.51
CA ASP A 226 4.91 -13.36 33.53
C ASP A 226 5.36 -11.90 33.72
N ALA A 227 6.46 -11.72 34.46
CA ALA A 227 6.91 -10.40 34.89
C ALA A 227 7.28 -9.45 33.75
N THR A 228 7.60 -9.96 32.55
CA THR A 228 7.95 -9.12 31.41
C THR A 228 6.70 -8.58 30.75
N THR A 229 5.72 -9.43 30.48
CA THR A 229 4.44 -9.04 29.90
C THR A 229 3.66 -8.09 30.81
N GLU A 230 3.63 -8.37 32.12
CA GLU A 230 3.03 -7.51 33.14
C GLU A 230 3.68 -6.11 33.14
N ALA A 231 5.02 -6.05 33.19
CA ALA A 231 5.74 -4.79 33.18
C ALA A 231 5.53 -3.99 31.89
N ASN A 232 5.42 -4.65 30.74
CA ASN A 232 5.12 -4.00 29.46
C ASN A 232 3.71 -3.42 29.46
N ARG A 233 2.70 -4.18 29.92
CA ARG A 233 1.31 -3.70 30.01
C ARG A 233 1.19 -2.51 30.93
N GLU A 234 1.72 -2.62 32.14
CA GLU A 234 1.65 -1.55 33.14
C GLU A 234 2.35 -0.29 32.65
N ARG A 235 3.51 -0.43 32.01
CA ARG A 235 4.20 0.71 31.39
C ARG A 235 3.34 1.35 30.30
N PHE A 236 2.90 0.56 29.32
CA PHE A 236 2.12 1.05 28.19
C PHE A 236 0.84 1.77 28.66
N ALA A 237 0.09 1.18 29.59
CA ALA A 237 -1.11 1.80 30.14
C ALA A 237 -0.80 3.08 30.93
N ALA A 238 0.27 3.08 31.74
CA ALA A 238 0.66 4.26 32.51
C ALA A 238 1.08 5.42 31.60
N ASP A 239 1.84 5.14 30.54
CA ASP A 239 2.33 6.16 29.62
C ASP A 239 1.20 6.76 28.79
N VAL A 240 0.21 5.95 28.36
CA VAL A 240 -1.04 6.44 27.75
C VAL A 240 -1.79 7.37 28.70
N ILE A 241 -1.99 6.96 29.96
CA ILE A 241 -2.75 7.76 30.95
C ILE A 241 -2.04 9.10 31.23
N ARG A 242 -0.73 9.07 31.52
CA ARG A 242 0.06 10.28 31.81
C ARG A 242 0.09 11.25 30.65
N TRP A 243 0.26 10.73 29.44
CA TRP A 243 0.25 11.56 28.24
C TRP A 243 -1.11 12.21 27.99
N LEU A 244 -2.20 11.45 28.07
CA LEU A 244 -3.55 12.00 27.91
C LEU A 244 -3.89 13.03 29.00
N ALA A 245 -3.33 12.90 30.19
CA ALA A 245 -3.49 13.86 31.27
C ALA A 245 -2.53 15.07 31.20
N GLY A 246 -1.77 15.21 30.12
CA GLY A 246 -0.96 16.39 29.83
C GLY A 246 0.44 16.42 30.44
N GLU A 247 0.98 15.29 30.93
CA GLU A 247 2.34 15.24 31.49
C GLU A 247 3.45 15.31 30.41
N SER A 248 3.12 15.12 29.13
CA SER A 248 4.07 15.16 28.03
C SER A 248 3.54 15.97 26.84
N GLU A 249 4.36 16.89 26.33
CA GLU A 249 4.09 17.60 25.08
C GLU A 249 4.58 16.73 23.91
N TYR A 250 3.65 16.11 23.18
CA TYR A 250 3.97 15.37 21.95
C TYR A 250 3.43 16.12 20.73
N ASP A 251 4.34 16.44 19.80
CA ASP A 251 3.94 16.94 18.49
C ASP A 251 3.36 15.79 17.66
N THR A 252 2.08 15.57 17.88
CA THR A 252 1.13 14.77 17.10
C THR A 252 1.03 15.14 15.60
N ALA A 253 2.05 15.77 15.01
CA ALA A 253 2.05 16.20 13.61
C ALA A 253 1.79 15.05 12.61
N LEU A 254 2.08 13.80 12.99
CA LEU A 254 1.76 12.60 12.21
C LEU A 254 0.43 11.95 12.60
N ALA A 255 0.02 12.09 13.86
CA ALA A 255 -1.17 11.47 14.41
C ALA A 255 -2.32 12.49 14.52
N THR A 256 -2.75 12.99 13.36
CA THR A 256 -3.78 14.04 13.19
C THR A 256 -5.18 13.48 12.95
N GLY A 257 -5.35 12.16 12.93
CA GLY A 257 -6.40 11.45 12.24
C GLY A 257 -6.01 11.17 10.78
N ARG A 258 -6.71 10.19 10.15
CA ARG A 258 -6.46 9.72 8.79
C ARG A 258 -6.15 10.90 7.84
N PRO A 259 -4.99 10.93 7.16
CA PRO A 259 -4.57 12.06 6.34
C PRO A 259 -5.65 12.51 5.34
N LYS A 260 -5.90 13.81 5.28
CA LYS A 260 -6.96 14.42 4.44
C LYS A 260 -6.40 15.40 3.42
N SER A 261 -5.08 15.61 3.43
CA SER A 261 -4.39 16.56 2.55
C SER A 261 -3.05 16.03 2.08
N GLY A 262 -2.59 16.47 0.90
CA GLY A 262 -1.25 16.16 0.40
C GLY A 262 -0.15 16.53 1.41
N ARG A 263 -0.31 17.64 2.14
CA ARG A 263 0.64 18.07 3.18
C ARG A 263 0.75 17.11 4.36
N GLU A 264 -0.32 16.42 4.73
CA GLU A 264 -0.25 15.40 5.80
C GLU A 264 0.47 14.14 5.29
N LEU A 265 0.23 13.74 4.04
CA LEU A 265 0.94 12.64 3.39
C LEU A 265 2.43 12.93 3.17
N GLU A 266 2.79 14.19 2.89
CA GLU A 266 4.19 14.63 2.83
C GLU A 266 4.93 14.38 4.16
N ARG A 267 4.26 14.57 5.30
CA ARG A 267 4.88 14.30 6.62
C ARG A 267 5.18 12.82 6.80
N TYR A 268 4.36 11.93 6.25
CA TYR A 268 4.63 10.49 6.24
C TYR A 268 5.86 10.16 5.41
N ARG A 269 6.02 10.81 4.24
CA ARG A 269 7.26 10.68 3.44
C ARG A 269 8.48 11.17 4.19
N ASP A 270 8.39 12.34 4.82
CA ASP A 270 9.49 12.93 5.60
C ASP A 270 9.86 12.05 6.80
N ALA A 271 8.89 11.42 7.47
CA ALA A 271 9.14 10.50 8.58
C ALA A 271 9.95 9.25 8.14
N LEU A 272 9.78 8.83 6.88
CA LEU A 272 10.40 7.64 6.32
C LEU A 272 11.58 7.97 5.37
N SER A 273 11.96 9.23 5.20
CA SER A 273 13.01 9.64 4.26
C SER A 273 14.42 9.20 4.66
N GLY A 274 14.57 8.68 5.89
CA GLY A 274 15.82 8.11 6.39
C GLY A 274 16.03 6.65 6.01
N ASP A 275 15.00 5.97 5.48
CA ASP A 275 15.14 4.61 4.99
C ASP A 275 15.89 4.62 3.66
N ARG A 276 16.99 3.87 3.62
CA ARG A 276 17.92 3.79 2.49
C ARG A 276 17.48 2.87 1.37
N ASP A 277 16.52 2.00 1.67
CA ASP A 277 15.93 1.10 0.69
C ASP A 277 14.73 1.75 0.02
N ARG A 278 14.31 2.93 0.49
CA ARG A 278 13.19 3.67 -0.09
C ARG A 278 13.59 4.38 -1.39
N PRO A 279 12.95 4.03 -2.53
CA PRO A 279 13.19 4.70 -3.81
C PRO A 279 12.91 6.20 -3.72
N SER A 280 13.80 6.97 -4.35
CA SER A 280 13.77 8.44 -4.36
C SER A 280 13.10 9.00 -5.61
N TYR A 281 13.19 8.31 -6.75
CA TYR A 281 12.68 8.72 -8.05
C TYR A 281 11.66 7.75 -8.70
N HIS A 282 11.32 6.66 -8.02
CA HIS A 282 10.10 5.90 -8.29
C HIS A 282 8.94 6.39 -7.41
N VAL A 283 7.71 6.23 -7.88
CA VAL A 283 6.53 6.49 -7.05
C VAL A 283 6.44 5.41 -5.98
N THR A 284 6.40 5.82 -4.72
CA THR A 284 6.18 4.97 -3.54
C THR A 284 4.96 5.49 -2.79
N PRO A 285 4.29 4.68 -1.96
CA PRO A 285 3.23 5.21 -1.09
C PRO A 285 3.84 6.24 -0.13
N PRO A 286 3.08 7.22 0.38
CA PRO A 286 3.59 8.17 1.36
C PRO A 286 4.06 7.47 2.66
N ALA A 287 3.34 6.43 3.07
CA ALA A 287 3.75 5.36 3.97
C ALA A 287 2.83 4.15 3.74
N ASN A 288 3.05 3.04 4.42
CA ASN A 288 2.18 1.86 4.36
C ASN A 288 2.25 1.15 2.99
N TRP A 289 1.13 0.59 2.52
CA TRP A 289 1.11 -0.30 1.36
C TRP A 289 0.62 0.41 0.09
N LEU A 290 1.28 0.13 -1.04
CA LEU A 290 0.76 0.39 -2.38
C LEU A 290 0.98 -0.82 -3.29
N ASN A 291 0.04 -1.06 -4.19
CA ASN A 291 0.20 -2.00 -5.29
C ASN A 291 -0.28 -1.40 -6.62
N ASP A 292 -1.30 -1.98 -7.23
CA ASP A 292 -1.67 -1.77 -8.63
C ASP A 292 -1.88 -0.28 -8.95
N PRO A 293 -1.28 0.25 -10.04
CA PRO A 293 -1.71 1.52 -10.60
C PRO A 293 -3.15 1.42 -11.08
N ASN A 294 -3.95 2.42 -10.77
CA ASN A 294 -5.36 2.50 -11.08
C ASN A 294 -5.73 3.87 -11.65
N GLY A 295 -6.85 3.91 -12.36
CA GLY A 295 -7.44 5.12 -12.90
C GLY A 295 -6.49 6.08 -13.63
N MET A 296 -5.43 5.57 -14.28
CA MET A 296 -4.45 6.41 -14.94
C MET A 296 -5.09 7.25 -16.05
N ILE A 297 -5.03 8.57 -15.91
CA ILE A 297 -5.66 9.51 -16.85
C ILE A 297 -4.87 10.81 -16.94
N HIS A 298 -4.84 11.43 -18.13
CA HIS A 298 -4.39 12.82 -18.28
C HIS A 298 -5.61 13.74 -18.39
N HIS A 299 -5.89 14.48 -17.32
CA HIS A 299 -7.05 15.36 -17.20
C HIS A 299 -6.59 16.77 -16.84
N ASP A 300 -7.12 17.77 -17.55
CA ASP A 300 -6.81 19.18 -17.35
C ASP A 300 -5.30 19.50 -17.28
N GLY A 301 -4.53 18.93 -18.21
CA GLY A 301 -3.07 19.15 -18.28
C GLY A 301 -2.26 18.43 -17.21
N THR A 302 -2.90 17.58 -16.40
CA THR A 302 -2.29 16.86 -15.28
C THR A 302 -2.39 15.36 -15.49
N TYR A 303 -1.31 14.62 -15.26
CA TYR A 303 -1.35 13.17 -15.14
C TYR A 303 -1.81 12.79 -13.73
N HIS A 304 -2.88 12.02 -13.64
CA HIS A 304 -3.37 11.44 -12.40
C HIS A 304 -2.98 9.96 -12.37
N LEU A 305 -2.30 9.56 -11.30
CA LEU A 305 -1.99 8.17 -10.97
C LEU A 305 -2.71 7.84 -9.67
N PHE A 306 -3.79 7.05 -9.77
CA PHE A 306 -4.35 6.40 -8.60
C PHE A 306 -3.66 5.06 -8.40
N TYR A 307 -3.81 4.49 -7.21
CA TYR A 307 -3.24 3.20 -6.89
C TYR A 307 -3.95 2.56 -5.71
N GLN A 308 -3.98 1.23 -5.69
CA GLN A 308 -4.42 0.52 -4.49
C GLN A 308 -3.52 0.90 -3.30
N TYR A 309 -4.15 1.28 -2.19
CA TYR A 309 -3.50 1.81 -0.99
C TYR A 309 -4.12 1.21 0.28
N ASN A 310 -3.31 0.74 1.23
CA ASN A 310 -3.82 0.39 2.57
C ASN A 310 -3.33 1.40 3.61
N PRO A 311 -4.22 2.24 4.20
CA PRO A 311 -3.82 3.21 5.21
C PRO A 311 -3.50 2.59 6.58
N ALA A 312 -3.82 1.31 6.83
CA ALA A 312 -3.59 0.67 8.13
C ALA A 312 -2.14 0.21 8.35
N GLY A 313 -1.37 -0.01 7.28
CA GLY A 313 0.01 -0.46 7.37
C GLY A 313 0.53 -1.06 6.07
N PRO A 314 1.81 -1.47 6.03
CA PRO A 314 2.49 -1.96 4.83
C PRO A 314 2.15 -3.43 4.51
N TYR A 315 0.85 -3.73 4.39
CA TYR A 315 0.31 -5.03 4.00
C TYR A 315 -0.97 -4.86 3.17
N HIS A 316 -1.31 -5.84 2.34
CA HIS A 316 -2.58 -5.85 1.61
C HIS A 316 -3.75 -6.17 2.56
N GLY A 317 -4.86 -5.43 2.46
CA GLY A 317 -6.00 -5.54 3.38
C GLY A 317 -7.18 -4.69 2.90
N THR A 318 -7.67 -3.75 3.71
CA THR A 318 -8.77 -2.83 3.35
C THR A 318 -8.31 -1.81 2.30
N VAL A 319 -8.40 -2.16 1.02
CA VAL A 319 -7.89 -1.36 -0.10
C VAL A 319 -8.68 -0.07 -0.32
N HIS A 320 -7.95 1.03 -0.46
CA HIS A 320 -8.39 2.37 -0.86
C HIS A 320 -7.75 2.74 -2.20
N TRP A 321 -8.15 3.86 -2.82
CA TRP A 321 -7.39 4.47 -3.91
C TRP A 321 -6.57 5.66 -3.39
N GLY A 322 -5.26 5.46 -3.27
CA GLY A 322 -4.31 6.56 -3.13
C GLY A 322 -4.20 7.36 -4.43
N HIS A 323 -3.65 8.56 -4.37
CA HIS A 323 -3.63 9.48 -5.51
C HIS A 323 -2.35 10.32 -5.53
N ALA A 324 -1.67 10.33 -6.66
CA ALA A 324 -0.58 11.24 -6.96
C ALA A 324 -0.79 11.90 -8.32
N VAL A 325 -0.29 13.13 -8.47
CA VAL A 325 -0.38 13.89 -9.72
C VAL A 325 0.97 14.35 -10.22
N SER A 326 1.10 14.54 -11.53
CA SER A 326 2.31 15.05 -12.17
C SER A 326 1.98 15.88 -13.41
N GLU A 327 2.76 16.93 -13.67
CA GLU A 327 2.74 17.66 -14.95
C GLU A 327 3.72 17.07 -15.98
N ASP A 328 4.65 16.21 -15.55
CA ASP A 328 5.76 15.72 -16.36
C ASP A 328 6.05 14.21 -16.27
N LEU A 329 5.15 13.42 -15.69
CA LEU A 329 5.25 11.97 -15.45
C LEU A 329 6.37 11.53 -14.49
N VAL A 330 7.20 12.44 -13.98
CA VAL A 330 8.39 12.08 -13.20
C VAL A 330 8.54 12.85 -11.89
N ARG A 331 7.92 14.02 -11.77
CA ARG A 331 7.79 14.77 -10.53
C ARG A 331 6.36 14.69 -10.05
N TRP A 332 6.17 14.16 -8.86
CA TRP A 332 4.87 13.81 -8.32
C TRP A 332 4.55 14.61 -7.06
N GLU A 333 3.26 14.88 -6.87
CA GLU A 333 2.71 15.49 -5.67
C GLU A 333 1.62 14.57 -5.12
N ASP A 334 1.62 14.35 -3.79
CA ASP A 334 0.55 13.60 -3.15
C ASP A 334 -0.77 14.38 -3.19
N ARG A 335 -1.86 13.65 -3.40
CA ARG A 335 -3.22 14.14 -3.25
C ARG A 335 -3.92 13.32 -2.15
N PRO A 336 -5.00 13.85 -1.56
CA PRO A 336 -5.81 13.07 -0.62
C PRO A 336 -6.21 11.71 -1.19
N VAL A 337 -6.40 10.72 -0.31
CA VAL A 337 -6.96 9.42 -0.70
C VAL A 337 -8.30 9.64 -1.41
N ALA A 338 -8.39 9.24 -2.67
CA ALA A 338 -9.49 9.59 -3.56
C ALA A 338 -10.74 8.73 -3.34
N MET A 339 -10.55 7.47 -2.92
CA MET A 339 -11.63 6.52 -2.64
C MET A 339 -11.34 5.73 -1.37
N SER A 340 -12.38 5.57 -0.55
CA SER A 340 -12.36 4.75 0.66
C SER A 340 -13.54 3.77 0.63
N PRO A 341 -13.38 2.53 1.11
CA PRO A 341 -14.48 1.58 1.25
C PRO A 341 -15.65 2.20 2.03
N ASP A 342 -16.88 2.00 1.53
CA ASP A 342 -18.09 2.30 2.29
C ASP A 342 -18.47 1.06 3.13
N PRO A 343 -18.43 1.12 4.48
CA PRO A 343 -18.79 -0.02 5.33
C PRO A 343 -20.19 -0.59 5.08
N SER A 344 -21.09 0.20 4.49
CA SER A 344 -22.44 -0.19 4.13
C SER A 344 -22.60 -0.57 2.65
N GLY A 345 -21.62 -0.19 1.82
CA GLY A 345 -21.62 -0.31 0.36
C GLY A 345 -21.19 -1.68 -0.15
N PRO A 346 -21.20 -1.90 -1.48
CA PRO A 346 -20.74 -3.13 -2.12
C PRO A 346 -19.21 -3.26 -2.19
N ASP A 347 -18.48 -2.26 -1.71
CA ASP A 347 -17.03 -2.15 -1.66
C ASP A 347 -16.48 -2.13 -0.22
N ARG A 348 -17.29 -2.54 0.78
CA ARG A 348 -16.94 -2.60 2.22
C ARG A 348 -15.54 -3.15 2.47
N ASP A 349 -15.19 -4.24 1.80
CA ASP A 349 -13.95 -4.98 2.04
C ASP A 349 -12.78 -4.40 1.21
N GLY A 350 -13.06 -3.48 0.28
CA GLY A 350 -12.05 -2.78 -0.51
C GLY A 350 -12.58 -2.18 -1.81
N CYS A 351 -11.99 -1.03 -2.18
CA CYS A 351 -12.08 -0.45 -3.52
C CYS A 351 -10.88 -0.93 -4.34
N TRP A 352 -11.02 -2.06 -5.03
CA TRP A 352 -9.93 -2.71 -5.76
C TRP A 352 -9.72 -2.07 -7.15
N SER A 353 -8.93 -2.72 -8.00
CA SER A 353 -8.43 -2.16 -9.25
C SER A 353 -9.53 -1.75 -10.24
N GLY A 354 -9.21 -0.74 -11.06
CA GLY A 354 -10.16 -0.13 -11.98
C GLY A 354 -9.59 0.97 -12.88
N CYS A 355 -10.48 1.56 -13.67
CA CYS A 355 -10.18 2.63 -14.63
C CYS A 355 -10.83 3.95 -14.21
N ALA A 356 -10.28 5.06 -14.72
CA ALA A 356 -10.90 6.37 -14.67
C ALA A 356 -11.11 6.87 -16.09
N VAL A 357 -12.23 7.55 -16.35
CA VAL A 357 -12.59 8.03 -17.67
C VAL A 357 -13.31 9.38 -17.60
N ALA A 358 -12.86 10.31 -18.43
CA ALA A 358 -13.52 11.60 -18.62
C ALA A 358 -14.60 11.48 -19.71
N VAL A 359 -15.81 11.97 -19.43
CA VAL A 359 -16.98 11.72 -20.29
C VAL A 359 -17.79 12.98 -20.62
N LYS A 360 -18.57 12.91 -21.70
CA LYS A 360 -19.63 13.86 -22.07
C LYS A 360 -21.00 13.17 -22.06
N ARG A 361 -22.03 13.91 -21.68
CA ARG A 361 -23.43 13.50 -21.82
C ARG A 361 -23.95 13.98 -23.16
N VAL A 362 -24.53 13.06 -23.92
CA VAL A 362 -25.11 13.34 -25.23
C VAL A 362 -26.60 13.04 -25.16
N ASP A 363 -27.41 14.07 -25.39
CA ASP A 363 -28.84 13.92 -25.62
C ASP A 363 -29.05 13.34 -27.02
N ASP A 364 -29.78 12.23 -27.13
CA ASP A 364 -30.14 11.64 -28.43
C ASP A 364 -31.08 12.62 -29.19
N ALA A 365 -30.50 13.51 -30.00
CA ALA A 365 -31.24 14.48 -30.81
C ALA A 365 -32.03 13.81 -31.96
N ASP A 366 -31.70 12.58 -32.32
CA ASP A 366 -32.24 11.82 -33.44
C ASP A 366 -33.24 10.72 -33.01
N GLY A 367 -34.31 11.11 -32.32
CA GLY A 367 -35.65 10.55 -32.52
C GLY A 367 -35.95 9.06 -32.24
N ASP A 368 -35.02 8.23 -31.78
CA ASP A 368 -35.37 6.90 -31.26
C ASP A 368 -35.94 7.08 -29.84
N ALA A 369 -37.26 7.32 -29.79
CA ALA A 369 -38.01 7.54 -28.56
C ALA A 369 -38.01 6.27 -27.69
N GLY A 370 -36.89 5.99 -27.03
CA GLY A 370 -36.70 4.82 -26.17
C GLY A 370 -35.26 4.59 -25.68
N SER A 371 -34.23 5.27 -26.19
CA SER A 371 -32.82 4.95 -25.91
C SER A 371 -32.19 5.61 -24.69
N GLY A 372 -32.81 6.65 -24.09
CA GLY A 372 -32.24 7.37 -22.95
C GLY A 372 -31.00 8.22 -23.30
N PRO A 373 -30.49 9.04 -22.37
CA PRO A 373 -29.25 9.81 -22.58
C PRO A 373 -28.04 8.88 -22.67
N ARG A 374 -27.10 9.18 -23.58
CA ARG A 374 -25.84 8.43 -23.73
C ARG A 374 -24.69 9.12 -23.02
N VAL A 375 -23.69 8.33 -22.64
CA VAL A 375 -22.40 8.81 -22.15
C VAL A 375 -21.34 8.41 -23.16
N VAL A 376 -20.48 9.33 -23.56
CA VAL A 376 -19.38 9.09 -24.51
C VAL A 376 -18.07 9.63 -23.93
N PRO A 377 -16.88 9.21 -24.40
CA PRO A 377 -15.63 9.82 -23.97
C PRO A 377 -15.61 11.33 -24.23
N ALA A 378 -14.97 12.09 -23.35
CA ALA A 378 -14.79 13.53 -23.56
C ALA A 378 -13.71 13.83 -24.62
N GLY A 379 -12.73 12.92 -24.78
CA GLY A 379 -11.68 12.93 -25.81
C GLY A 379 -12.00 12.01 -27.00
N ASP A 380 -10.97 11.68 -27.78
CA ASP A 380 -11.09 10.80 -28.97
C ASP A 380 -11.39 9.33 -28.58
N ASP A 381 -10.92 8.90 -27.40
CA ASP A 381 -11.18 7.60 -26.77
C ASP A 381 -11.20 7.72 -25.22
N ALA A 382 -11.43 6.61 -24.50
CA ALA A 382 -11.61 6.53 -23.06
C ALA A 382 -10.39 6.97 -22.23
N ASP A 383 -9.19 6.70 -22.73
CA ASP A 383 -7.89 6.97 -22.06
C ASP A 383 -7.22 8.24 -22.61
N SER A 384 -7.90 8.98 -23.48
CA SER A 384 -7.39 10.18 -24.12
C SER A 384 -7.18 11.33 -23.14
N SER A 385 -6.17 12.15 -23.41
CA SER A 385 -5.99 13.43 -22.74
C SER A 385 -7.21 14.35 -22.94
N VAL A 386 -7.76 14.88 -21.85
CA VAL A 386 -8.90 15.82 -21.89
C VAL A 386 -8.51 17.17 -21.30
N ALA A 387 -8.87 18.27 -21.97
CA ALA A 387 -8.59 19.63 -21.49
C ALA A 387 -9.66 20.12 -20.48
N ALA A 388 -9.31 21.13 -19.68
CA ALA A 388 -10.23 21.80 -18.75
C ALA A 388 -11.59 22.13 -19.39
N GLY A 389 -12.67 21.73 -18.72
CA GLY A 389 -14.04 22.06 -19.13
C GLY A 389 -14.55 21.32 -20.36
N ASP A 390 -13.76 20.41 -20.94
CA ASP A 390 -14.24 19.54 -22.03
C ASP A 390 -15.01 18.32 -21.51
N ALA A 391 -14.83 17.89 -20.26
CA ALA A 391 -15.61 16.80 -19.67
C ALA A 391 -16.82 17.32 -18.88
N ASP A 392 -17.94 16.61 -18.94
CA ASP A 392 -19.10 16.83 -18.07
C ASP A 392 -18.98 16.10 -16.72
N ALA A 393 -18.14 15.06 -16.67
CA ALA A 393 -17.82 14.29 -15.47
C ALA A 393 -16.56 13.44 -15.69
N VAL A 394 -15.94 13.00 -14.59
CA VAL A 394 -14.97 11.90 -14.57
C VAL A 394 -15.55 10.76 -13.75
N TYR A 395 -15.54 9.55 -14.29
CA TYR A 395 -16.00 8.34 -13.61
C TYR A 395 -14.84 7.42 -13.27
N ALA A 396 -14.94 6.74 -12.13
CA ALA A 396 -14.12 5.58 -11.79
C ALA A 396 -14.98 4.30 -11.92
N LEU A 397 -14.53 3.34 -12.72
CA LEU A 397 -15.09 1.99 -12.80
C LEU A 397 -14.11 1.03 -12.12
N TYR A 398 -14.51 0.45 -10.99
CA TYR A 398 -13.62 -0.28 -10.09
C TYR A 398 -14.27 -1.56 -9.57
N THR A 399 -13.46 -2.49 -9.08
CA THR A 399 -13.98 -3.68 -8.40
C THR A 399 -14.28 -3.36 -6.94
N GLY A 400 -15.54 -3.48 -6.53
CA GLY A 400 -15.95 -3.44 -5.13
C GLY A 400 -15.93 -4.84 -4.51
N GLY A 401 -15.26 -4.97 -3.36
CA GLY A 401 -15.22 -6.17 -2.54
C GLY A 401 -16.28 -6.17 -1.44
N ARG A 402 -17.10 -7.23 -1.35
CA ARG A 402 -17.99 -7.45 -0.21
C ARG A 402 -18.36 -8.90 0.02
N ASP A 403 -18.14 -9.39 1.24
CA ASP A 403 -18.44 -10.76 1.65
C ASP A 403 -17.81 -11.77 0.68
N GLY A 404 -16.57 -11.48 0.25
CA GLY A 404 -15.83 -12.25 -0.76
C GLY A 404 -16.21 -11.98 -2.22
N TRP A 405 -17.35 -11.34 -2.49
CA TRP A 405 -17.75 -11.04 -3.86
C TRP A 405 -16.95 -9.89 -4.45
N GLN A 406 -16.53 -10.06 -5.70
CA GLN A 406 -15.85 -9.07 -6.53
C GLN A 406 -16.84 -8.58 -7.59
N ARG A 407 -17.24 -7.30 -7.53
CA ARG A 407 -18.28 -6.77 -8.42
C ARG A 407 -17.95 -5.38 -8.96
N PRO A 408 -18.17 -5.13 -10.26
CA PRO A 408 -18.00 -3.81 -10.86
C PRO A 408 -18.88 -2.76 -10.19
N CYS A 409 -18.26 -1.66 -9.78
CA CYS A 409 -18.85 -0.49 -9.16
C CYS A 409 -18.42 0.76 -9.93
N LEU A 410 -19.28 1.77 -9.93
CA LEU A 410 -19.06 3.06 -10.59
C LEU A 410 -19.04 4.17 -9.54
N ALA A 411 -18.14 5.13 -9.64
CA ALA A 411 -18.13 6.33 -8.82
C ALA A 411 -17.87 7.57 -9.67
N THR A 412 -18.31 8.74 -9.19
CA THR A 412 -18.19 10.02 -9.92
C THR A 412 -17.31 10.98 -9.15
N ALA A 413 -16.32 11.58 -9.81
CA ALA A 413 -15.51 12.63 -9.21
C ALA A 413 -16.39 13.82 -8.76
N THR A 414 -16.13 14.36 -7.58
CA THR A 414 -16.90 15.47 -6.99
C THR A 414 -16.24 16.84 -7.12
N ASP A 415 -15.01 16.85 -7.62
CA ASP A 415 -14.14 18.02 -7.75
C ASP A 415 -13.21 17.84 -8.96
N ASP A 416 -12.71 18.96 -9.48
CA ASP A 416 -11.86 19.00 -10.68
C ASP A 416 -10.45 18.44 -10.43
N ASP A 417 -9.99 18.46 -9.17
CA ASP A 417 -8.70 17.90 -8.75
C ASP A 417 -8.72 16.36 -8.64
N LEU A 418 -9.90 15.74 -8.82
CA LEU A 418 -10.16 14.30 -8.71
C LEU A 418 -9.76 13.71 -7.34
N THR A 419 -9.89 14.52 -6.29
CA THR A 419 -9.49 14.14 -4.92
C THR A 419 -10.56 13.40 -4.15
N ARG A 420 -11.77 13.28 -4.72
CA ARG A 420 -12.87 12.52 -4.13
C ARG A 420 -13.83 11.99 -5.19
N PHE A 421 -14.27 10.76 -4.99
CA PHE A 421 -15.32 10.14 -5.77
C PHE A 421 -16.52 9.74 -4.90
N GLU A 422 -17.72 9.98 -5.40
CA GLU A 422 -18.98 9.53 -4.80
C GLU A 422 -19.48 8.27 -5.52
N PRO A 423 -19.71 7.14 -4.80
CA PRO A 423 -20.25 5.92 -5.40
C PRO A 423 -21.63 6.14 -6.04
N ASP A 424 -21.87 5.49 -7.17
CA ASP A 424 -23.17 5.49 -7.83
C ASP A 424 -24.19 4.69 -6.99
N ALA A 425 -25.38 5.26 -6.80
CA ALA A 425 -26.44 4.64 -6.02
C ALA A 425 -26.97 3.32 -6.61
N ALA A 426 -26.69 3.04 -7.89
CA ALA A 426 -27.05 1.79 -8.55
C ALA A 426 -26.01 0.67 -8.32
N ASN A 427 -24.90 0.95 -7.64
CA ASN A 427 -23.84 -0.03 -7.42
C ASN A 427 -24.34 -1.29 -6.69
N PRO A 428 -23.79 -2.47 -7.03
CA PRO A 428 -22.86 -2.72 -8.14
C PRO A 428 -23.56 -2.65 -9.52
N VAL A 429 -22.86 -2.14 -10.54
CA VAL A 429 -23.41 -1.98 -11.91
C VAL A 429 -23.56 -3.32 -12.64
N ILE A 430 -22.79 -4.33 -12.25
CA ILE A 430 -23.04 -5.74 -12.58
C ILE A 430 -23.30 -6.49 -11.27
N ARG A 431 -24.56 -6.83 -11.03
CA ARG A 431 -25.01 -7.44 -9.75
C ARG A 431 -24.49 -8.86 -9.54
N SER A 432 -24.33 -9.60 -10.62
CA SER A 432 -23.85 -10.97 -10.63
C SER A 432 -23.30 -11.31 -12.01
N PRO A 433 -22.18 -12.03 -12.11
CA PRO A 433 -21.72 -12.58 -13.38
C PRO A 433 -22.76 -13.57 -13.96
N PRO A 434 -22.86 -13.70 -15.30
CA PRO A 434 -23.69 -14.69 -15.97
C PRO A 434 -23.44 -16.11 -15.44
N PRO A 435 -24.48 -16.92 -15.16
CA PRO A 435 -24.30 -18.30 -14.69
C PRO A 435 -23.60 -19.24 -15.68
N GLU A 436 -23.51 -18.84 -16.95
CA GLU A 436 -22.79 -19.56 -18.01
C GLU A 436 -21.27 -19.35 -17.96
N LEU A 437 -20.81 -18.33 -17.23
CA LEU A 437 -19.41 -18.21 -16.82
C LEU A 437 -19.22 -19.13 -15.62
N ASP A 438 -18.64 -20.31 -15.85
CA ASP A 438 -18.25 -21.26 -14.81
C ASP A 438 -17.00 -20.75 -14.08
N LEU A 439 -17.18 -19.67 -13.30
CA LEU A 439 -16.11 -18.94 -12.64
C LEU A 439 -15.49 -19.79 -11.52
N LEU A 440 -14.18 -19.68 -11.40
CA LEU A 440 -13.41 -20.28 -10.33
C LEU A 440 -13.88 -19.71 -8.98
N SER A 441 -14.21 -20.61 -8.05
CA SER A 441 -14.48 -20.28 -6.65
C SER A 441 -13.39 -20.87 -5.75
N THR A 442 -12.95 -20.08 -4.79
CA THR A 442 -11.99 -20.47 -3.74
C THR A 442 -12.56 -20.21 -2.35
N PRO A 443 -12.00 -20.78 -1.27
CA PRO A 443 -12.48 -20.51 0.08
C PRO A 443 -12.49 -19.00 0.38
N GLY A 444 -13.66 -18.46 0.69
CA GLY A 444 -13.84 -17.02 0.94
C GLY A 444 -14.20 -16.21 -0.30
N GLU A 445 -13.95 -16.69 -1.52
CA GLU A 445 -14.26 -15.98 -2.76
C GLU A 445 -15.19 -16.83 -3.66
N PRO A 446 -16.47 -16.46 -3.79
CA PRO A 446 -17.44 -17.21 -4.58
C PRO A 446 -17.19 -17.12 -6.09
N ALA A 447 -16.46 -16.10 -6.55
CA ALA A 447 -16.10 -15.91 -7.96
C ALA A 447 -14.91 -14.97 -8.10
N HIS A 448 -13.87 -15.41 -8.81
CA HIS A 448 -12.78 -14.51 -9.25
C HIS A 448 -13.22 -13.75 -10.51
N PHE A 449 -13.57 -12.46 -10.33
CA PHE A 449 -14.19 -11.62 -11.34
C PHE A 449 -13.91 -10.14 -11.03
N ARG A 450 -12.79 -9.62 -11.50
CA ARG A 450 -12.27 -8.31 -11.08
C ARG A 450 -11.38 -7.67 -12.14
N ASP A 451 -11.05 -6.42 -11.88
CA ASP A 451 -10.13 -5.57 -12.64
C ASP A 451 -10.63 -5.27 -14.05
N HIS A 452 -10.73 -3.98 -14.36
CA HIS A 452 -11.41 -3.49 -15.55
C HIS A 452 -10.40 -2.91 -16.53
N CYS A 453 -10.68 -3.08 -17.82
CA CYS A 453 -10.13 -2.24 -18.89
C CYS A 453 -11.30 -1.70 -19.70
N LEU A 454 -11.32 -0.41 -19.96
CA LEU A 454 -12.45 0.30 -20.57
C LEU A 454 -12.00 1.03 -21.84
N TRP A 455 -12.74 0.89 -22.93
CA TRP A 455 -12.56 1.67 -24.16
C TRP A 455 -13.90 1.95 -24.83
N TYR A 456 -13.92 2.87 -25.80
CA TYR A 456 -15.13 3.23 -26.53
C TYR A 456 -14.98 3.00 -28.04
N GLU A 457 -15.80 2.10 -28.58
CA GLU A 457 -15.77 1.75 -30.00
C GLU A 457 -17.19 1.43 -30.48
N ASN A 458 -17.49 1.69 -31.76
CA ASN A 458 -18.79 1.35 -32.37
C ASN A 458 -20.02 1.87 -31.58
N ASP A 459 -19.94 3.13 -31.13
CA ASP A 459 -20.96 3.82 -30.32
C ASP A 459 -21.32 3.13 -28.99
N ARG A 460 -20.37 2.39 -28.41
CA ARG A 460 -20.54 1.65 -27.16
C ARG A 460 -19.27 1.65 -26.32
N TRP A 461 -19.47 1.70 -25.01
CA TRP A 461 -18.45 1.31 -24.06
C TRP A 461 -18.23 -0.19 -24.13
N HIS A 462 -16.97 -0.59 -24.07
CA HIS A 462 -16.55 -1.97 -23.95
C HIS A 462 -15.72 -2.08 -22.67
N GLN A 463 -15.86 -3.19 -21.96
CA GLN A 463 -14.91 -3.52 -20.90
C GLN A 463 -14.44 -4.97 -20.96
N LEU A 464 -13.18 -5.17 -20.63
CA LEU A 464 -12.66 -6.46 -20.19
C LEU A 464 -12.75 -6.55 -18.66
N ILE A 465 -13.07 -7.75 -18.17
CA ILE A 465 -12.98 -8.10 -16.75
C ILE A 465 -12.10 -9.35 -16.62
N GLY A 466 -11.16 -9.31 -15.70
CA GLY A 466 -10.30 -10.44 -15.35
C GLY A 466 -11.08 -11.53 -14.64
N ALA A 467 -10.82 -12.78 -15.00
CA ALA A 467 -11.54 -13.93 -14.46
C ALA A 467 -10.67 -15.19 -14.40
N GLY A 468 -11.07 -16.11 -13.52
CA GLY A 468 -10.64 -17.51 -13.57
C GLY A 468 -11.84 -18.39 -13.93
N LEU A 469 -11.65 -19.37 -14.79
CA LEU A 469 -12.66 -20.38 -15.16
C LEU A 469 -12.33 -21.72 -14.50
N GLN A 470 -13.31 -22.34 -13.83
CA GLN A 470 -13.14 -23.49 -12.93
C GLN A 470 -12.28 -24.62 -13.52
N ASP A 471 -12.57 -25.05 -14.75
CA ASP A 471 -11.89 -26.17 -15.43
C ASP A 471 -10.96 -25.74 -16.58
N ARG A 472 -10.73 -24.43 -16.74
CA ARG A 472 -9.95 -23.88 -17.87
C ARG A 472 -8.77 -23.00 -17.44
N GLY A 473 -8.89 -22.21 -16.38
CA GLY A 473 -7.87 -21.22 -15.98
C GLY A 473 -8.21 -19.80 -16.37
N GLY A 474 -7.19 -18.95 -16.53
CA GLY A 474 -7.34 -17.52 -16.74
C GLY A 474 -8.14 -17.12 -17.98
N ALA A 475 -8.93 -16.07 -17.85
CA ALA A 475 -9.76 -15.51 -18.90
C ALA A 475 -9.92 -13.99 -18.77
N ALA A 476 -10.08 -13.31 -19.90
CA ALA A 476 -10.57 -11.93 -19.99
C ALA A 476 -11.94 -11.94 -20.66
N VAL A 477 -12.97 -11.46 -19.97
CA VAL A 477 -14.36 -11.52 -20.43
C VAL A 477 -14.89 -10.16 -20.85
N LEU A 478 -15.69 -10.12 -21.93
CA LEU A 478 -16.13 -8.89 -22.57
C LEU A 478 -17.56 -8.52 -22.18
N TYR A 479 -17.77 -7.24 -21.89
CA TYR A 479 -19.09 -6.63 -21.77
C TYR A 479 -19.19 -5.34 -22.59
N THR A 480 -20.39 -4.99 -23.03
CA THR A 480 -20.68 -3.70 -23.69
C THR A 480 -21.76 -2.90 -22.97
N SER A 481 -21.70 -1.58 -23.06
CA SER A 481 -22.66 -0.64 -22.44
C SER A 481 -22.85 0.62 -23.30
N ARG A 482 -23.96 1.34 -23.06
CA ARG A 482 -24.21 2.68 -23.65
C ARG A 482 -23.99 3.82 -22.65
N ASP A 483 -23.95 3.52 -21.35
CA ASP A 483 -24.06 4.52 -20.29
C ASP A 483 -23.20 4.22 -19.05
N LEU A 484 -22.34 3.18 -19.15
CA LEU A 484 -21.48 2.65 -18.08
C LEU A 484 -22.21 2.01 -16.89
N ARG A 485 -23.55 1.91 -16.95
CA ARG A 485 -24.38 1.39 -15.86
C ARG A 485 -25.07 0.09 -16.25
N GLU A 486 -25.64 0.04 -17.44
CA GLU A 486 -26.26 -1.18 -17.97
C GLU A 486 -25.28 -1.91 -18.89
N TRP A 487 -24.86 -3.10 -18.48
CA TRP A 487 -23.87 -3.91 -19.18
C TRP A 487 -24.47 -5.19 -19.77
N THR A 488 -24.09 -5.49 -21.01
CA THR A 488 -24.43 -6.72 -21.74
C THR A 488 -23.19 -7.60 -21.85
N TYR A 489 -23.30 -8.87 -21.45
CA TYR A 489 -22.22 -9.84 -21.60
C TYR A 489 -22.09 -10.35 -23.04
N GLU A 490 -20.88 -10.34 -23.60
CA GLU A 490 -20.60 -10.72 -25.01
C GLU A 490 -19.79 -12.03 -25.16
N GLY A 491 -19.44 -12.67 -24.04
CA GLY A 491 -18.58 -13.85 -24.04
C GLY A 491 -17.14 -13.57 -23.58
N PRO A 492 -16.28 -14.60 -23.53
CA PRO A 492 -14.85 -14.41 -23.28
C PRO A 492 -14.16 -13.75 -24.49
N ALA A 493 -13.40 -12.68 -24.28
CA ALA A 493 -12.57 -12.07 -25.33
C ALA A 493 -11.32 -12.92 -25.60
N LEU A 494 -10.70 -13.42 -24.54
CA LEU A 494 -9.53 -14.28 -24.56
C LEU A 494 -9.60 -15.27 -23.39
N VAL A 495 -9.17 -16.50 -23.64
CA VAL A 495 -8.99 -17.56 -22.63
C VAL A 495 -7.66 -18.22 -22.88
N THR A 496 -7.06 -18.79 -21.84
CA THR A 496 -5.87 -19.64 -22.01
C THR A 496 -6.13 -20.78 -23.02
N GLU A 497 -5.15 -21.03 -23.91
CA GLU A 497 -5.23 -22.09 -24.90
C GLU A 497 -5.20 -23.47 -24.22
N GLU A 498 -4.23 -23.67 -23.33
CA GLU A 498 -4.07 -24.87 -22.51
C GLU A 498 -4.81 -24.71 -21.19
N ALA A 499 -5.48 -25.78 -20.75
CA ALA A 499 -6.24 -25.73 -19.50
C ALA A 499 -5.28 -25.66 -18.31
N ASP A 500 -5.43 -24.63 -17.49
CA ASP A 500 -4.64 -24.41 -16.28
C ASP A 500 -5.55 -24.08 -15.08
N PRO A 501 -6.28 -25.09 -14.55
CA PRO A 501 -7.28 -24.88 -13.51
C PRO A 501 -6.68 -24.27 -12.24
N GLY A 502 -7.33 -23.24 -11.70
CA GLY A 502 -6.88 -22.54 -10.50
C GLY A 502 -6.18 -21.20 -10.79
N VAL A 503 -5.79 -20.94 -12.04
CA VAL A 503 -5.23 -19.65 -12.46
C VAL A 503 -6.35 -18.63 -12.72
N VAL A 504 -6.10 -17.39 -12.30
CA VAL A 504 -6.94 -16.22 -12.55
C VAL A 504 -6.10 -15.21 -13.36
N TRP A 505 -6.72 -14.54 -14.32
CA TRP A 505 -6.11 -13.37 -14.96
C TRP A 505 -6.61 -12.10 -14.31
N GLU A 506 -5.67 -11.31 -13.80
CA GLU A 506 -5.86 -10.01 -13.16
C GLU A 506 -5.45 -8.88 -14.11
N CYS A 507 -6.00 -7.68 -13.87
CA CYS A 507 -5.68 -6.45 -14.57
C CYS A 507 -5.57 -6.60 -16.11
N PRO A 508 -6.56 -7.21 -16.80
CA PRO A 508 -6.49 -7.33 -18.24
C PRO A 508 -6.58 -5.95 -18.88
N GLU A 509 -5.72 -5.64 -19.84
CA GLU A 509 -5.79 -4.39 -20.61
C GLU A 509 -5.58 -4.65 -22.10
N LEU A 510 -6.46 -4.08 -22.93
CA LEU A 510 -6.33 -4.07 -24.38
C LEU A 510 -5.72 -2.74 -24.82
N LEU A 511 -4.56 -2.80 -25.47
CA LEU A 511 -3.86 -1.67 -26.08
C LEU A 511 -3.92 -1.78 -27.60
N ARG A 512 -4.35 -0.69 -28.25
CA ARG A 512 -4.54 -0.61 -29.70
C ARG A 512 -3.37 0.16 -30.33
N PHE A 513 -2.63 -0.47 -31.26
CA PHE A 513 -1.58 0.21 -32.03
C PHE A 513 -1.80 0.07 -33.54
N SER A 514 -1.14 0.90 -34.35
CA SER A 514 -1.26 0.86 -35.81
C SER A 514 -0.81 -0.46 -36.42
N ASP A 515 0.19 -1.11 -35.81
CA ASP A 515 0.87 -2.30 -36.32
C ASP A 515 0.48 -3.58 -35.56
N GLY A 516 -0.65 -3.57 -34.86
CA GLY A 516 -1.21 -4.72 -34.15
C GLY A 516 -1.62 -4.39 -32.72
N ASP A 517 -2.57 -5.16 -32.20
CA ASP A 517 -3.09 -4.99 -30.85
C ASP A 517 -2.31 -5.82 -29.84
N LEU A 518 -2.39 -5.44 -28.58
CA LEU A 518 -1.79 -6.16 -27.46
C LEU A 518 -2.81 -6.27 -26.33
N ILE A 519 -3.02 -7.48 -25.81
CA ILE A 519 -3.62 -7.69 -24.49
C ILE A 519 -2.51 -8.05 -23.52
N HIS A 520 -2.47 -7.44 -22.35
CA HIS A 520 -1.70 -7.99 -21.23
C HIS A 520 -2.62 -8.37 -20.07
N VAL A 521 -2.17 -9.33 -19.27
CA VAL A 521 -2.83 -9.85 -18.06
C VAL A 521 -1.77 -10.20 -17.03
N SER A 522 -2.13 -10.18 -15.76
CA SER A 522 -1.26 -10.61 -14.66
C SER A 522 -1.80 -11.93 -14.09
N ASP A 523 -0.97 -12.97 -13.98
CA ASP A 523 -1.42 -14.36 -13.71
C ASP A 523 -0.92 -14.96 -12.38
N TYR A 524 -0.67 -14.09 -11.39
CA TYR A 524 0.02 -14.32 -10.12
C TYR A 524 1.53 -14.54 -10.21
N GLU A 525 2.05 -15.06 -11.32
CA GLU A 525 3.48 -15.26 -11.51
C GLU A 525 4.09 -14.11 -12.32
N ASP A 526 3.57 -13.89 -13.52
CA ASP A 526 4.10 -12.99 -14.54
C ASP A 526 3.05 -11.99 -15.04
N VAL A 527 3.52 -10.96 -15.75
CA VAL A 527 2.68 -10.18 -16.66
C VAL A 527 2.80 -10.76 -18.06
N ARG A 528 1.81 -11.55 -18.45
CA ARG A 528 1.72 -12.15 -19.78
C ARG A 528 1.19 -11.12 -20.77
N TYR A 529 1.72 -11.11 -21.98
CA TYR A 529 1.11 -10.38 -23.10
C TYR A 529 0.80 -11.32 -24.26
N PHE A 530 -0.22 -10.91 -25.02
CA PHE A 530 -0.69 -11.53 -26.24
C PHE A 530 -0.76 -10.44 -27.29
N ARG A 531 0.02 -10.59 -28.36
CA ARG A 531 -0.05 -9.73 -29.53
C ARG A 531 -0.92 -10.37 -30.60
N GLY A 532 -1.65 -9.54 -31.33
CA GLY A 532 -2.54 -10.01 -32.37
C GLY A 532 -3.53 -8.97 -32.85
N THR A 533 -4.79 -9.37 -32.97
CA THR A 533 -5.86 -8.47 -33.44
C THR A 533 -7.13 -8.72 -32.64
N PHE A 534 -7.72 -7.66 -32.09
CA PHE A 534 -9.05 -7.69 -31.51
C PHE A 534 -10.10 -7.38 -32.57
N ASP A 535 -11.01 -8.33 -32.79
CA ASP A 535 -12.17 -8.20 -33.66
C ASP A 535 -13.38 -7.74 -32.83
N ALA A 536 -13.75 -6.47 -32.96
CA ALA A 536 -14.85 -5.86 -32.20
C ALA A 536 -16.24 -6.38 -32.61
N ASP A 537 -16.42 -6.85 -33.85
CA ASP A 537 -17.70 -7.40 -34.32
C ASP A 537 -17.97 -8.78 -33.71
N VAL A 538 -16.91 -9.57 -33.52
CA VAL A 538 -16.97 -10.91 -32.91
C VAL A 538 -16.73 -10.87 -31.39
N GLY A 539 -16.10 -9.81 -30.88
CA GLY A 539 -15.71 -9.67 -29.49
C GLY A 539 -14.64 -10.67 -29.06
N ARG A 540 -13.66 -10.94 -29.93
CA ARG A 540 -12.60 -11.95 -29.68
C ARG A 540 -11.23 -11.44 -30.06
N PHE A 541 -10.23 -11.82 -29.26
CA PHE A 541 -8.83 -11.55 -29.56
C PHE A 541 -8.21 -12.75 -30.29
N ARG A 542 -7.63 -12.51 -31.47
CA ARG A 542 -6.87 -13.51 -32.21
C ARG A 542 -5.39 -13.33 -31.91
N VAL A 543 -4.81 -14.28 -31.19
CA VAL A 543 -3.38 -14.28 -30.83
C VAL A 543 -2.52 -14.64 -32.04
N ASP A 544 -1.44 -13.89 -32.22
CA ASP A 544 -0.33 -14.14 -33.16
C ASP A 544 0.96 -14.52 -32.43
N GLU A 545 1.20 -13.91 -31.26
CA GLU A 545 2.39 -14.10 -30.44
C GLU A 545 2.02 -13.93 -28.96
N GLU A 546 2.69 -14.66 -28.08
CA GLU A 546 2.60 -14.49 -26.62
C GLU A 546 3.98 -14.40 -25.98
N GLY A 547 4.05 -13.75 -24.83
CA GLY A 547 5.29 -13.63 -24.06
C GLY A 547 5.07 -13.01 -22.68
N VAL A 548 6.18 -12.64 -22.05
CA VAL A 548 6.18 -11.96 -20.74
C VAL A 548 6.68 -10.52 -20.94
N LEU A 549 5.95 -9.53 -20.40
CA LEU A 549 6.33 -8.12 -20.53
C LEU A 549 7.61 -7.81 -19.76
N ASP A 550 7.73 -8.39 -18.56
CA ASP A 550 8.84 -8.19 -17.65
C ASP A 550 8.95 -9.43 -16.75
N PRO A 551 10.10 -10.14 -16.74
CA PRO A 551 10.25 -11.41 -16.01
C PRO A 551 10.55 -11.21 -14.51
N GLY A 552 10.52 -9.98 -14.00
CA GLY A 552 10.90 -9.65 -12.64
C GLY A 552 9.73 -9.30 -11.70
N ALA A 553 9.93 -8.26 -10.91
CA ALA A 553 8.99 -7.82 -9.88
C ALA A 553 7.79 -7.03 -10.44
N PHE A 554 7.81 -6.66 -11.72
CA PHE A 554 6.77 -5.89 -12.39
C PHE A 554 5.45 -6.68 -12.49
N TYR A 555 4.34 -6.08 -12.09
CA TYR A 555 3.03 -6.71 -12.00
C TYR A 555 1.90 -5.68 -12.17
N ALA A 556 0.70 -6.14 -12.52
CA ALA A 556 -0.54 -5.34 -12.58
C ALA A 556 -0.41 -3.98 -13.30
N PRO A 557 0.16 -3.90 -14.51
CA PRO A 557 0.33 -2.61 -15.17
C PRO A 557 -0.99 -2.00 -15.64
N GLN A 558 -0.99 -0.68 -15.74
CA GLN A 558 -2.05 0.09 -16.39
C GLN A 558 -1.43 1.18 -17.26
N SER A 559 -2.13 1.54 -18.33
CA SER A 559 -1.65 2.47 -19.33
C SER A 559 -2.52 3.73 -19.44
N LEU A 560 -1.94 4.78 -20.01
CA LEU A 560 -2.66 5.97 -20.46
C LEU A 560 -2.12 6.44 -21.81
N SER A 561 -2.96 7.14 -22.57
CA SER A 561 -2.55 7.84 -23.79
C SER A 561 -2.13 9.29 -23.48
N THR A 562 -0.90 9.65 -23.83
CA THR A 562 -0.39 11.01 -23.63
C THR A 562 -0.91 11.98 -24.70
N PRO A 563 -0.91 13.31 -24.44
CA PRO A 563 -1.29 14.31 -25.46
C PRO A 563 -0.47 14.26 -26.75
N ASP A 564 0.74 13.68 -26.70
CA ASP A 564 1.61 13.52 -27.86
C ASP A 564 1.51 12.15 -28.55
N GLY A 565 0.48 11.36 -28.20
CA GLY A 565 0.11 10.12 -28.89
C GLY A 565 0.94 8.90 -28.50
N ARG A 566 1.59 8.91 -27.33
CA ARG A 566 2.31 7.74 -26.79
C ARG A 566 1.42 7.00 -25.82
N THR A 567 1.57 5.68 -25.76
CA THR A 567 1.03 4.86 -24.68
C THR A 567 2.07 4.74 -23.59
N ILE A 568 1.77 5.28 -22.41
CA ILE A 568 2.63 5.19 -21.22
C ILE A 568 2.03 4.19 -20.24
N THR A 569 2.81 3.19 -19.89
CA THR A 569 2.45 2.12 -18.96
C THR A 569 3.28 2.21 -17.70
N ILE A 570 2.63 2.11 -16.55
CA ILE A 570 3.27 1.98 -15.24
C ILE A 570 2.78 0.66 -14.64
N GLY A 571 3.65 -0.08 -13.95
CA GLY A 571 3.27 -1.29 -13.22
C GLY A 571 3.71 -1.24 -11.77
N TRP A 572 3.08 -2.05 -10.93
CA TRP A 572 3.52 -2.26 -9.55
C TRP A 572 4.79 -3.11 -9.52
N LEU A 573 5.76 -2.71 -8.71
CA LEU A 573 6.93 -3.51 -8.37
C LEU A 573 6.67 -4.21 -7.04
N ARG A 574 6.46 -5.53 -7.12
CA ARG A 574 6.29 -6.39 -5.95
C ARG A 574 7.51 -6.34 -5.04
N GLU A 575 7.29 -6.36 -3.74
CA GLU A 575 8.39 -6.56 -2.79
C GLU A 575 9.01 -7.95 -2.98
N GLU A 576 10.31 -8.04 -2.76
CA GLU A 576 11.07 -9.31 -2.79
C GLU A 576 11.82 -9.50 -1.47
N ARG A 577 11.17 -9.06 -0.38
CA ARG A 577 11.54 -9.23 1.03
C ARG A 577 10.30 -9.67 1.81
N SER A 578 10.47 -10.06 3.07
CA SER A 578 9.34 -10.52 3.89
C SER A 578 8.35 -9.40 4.24
N ALA A 579 7.09 -9.75 4.52
CA ALA A 579 6.09 -8.81 5.02
C ALA A 579 6.51 -8.18 6.36
N GLN A 580 7.26 -8.91 7.19
CA GLN A 580 7.84 -8.41 8.43
C GLN A 580 8.84 -7.27 8.16
N SER A 581 9.72 -7.42 7.18
CA SER A 581 10.65 -6.35 6.77
C SER A 581 9.90 -5.14 6.19
N GLY A 582 8.80 -5.37 5.48
CA GLY A 582 7.89 -4.29 5.03
C GLY A 582 7.26 -3.54 6.21
N TRP A 583 6.81 -4.26 7.24
CA TRP A 583 6.34 -3.67 8.50
C TRP A 583 7.39 -2.82 9.17
N ASP A 584 8.59 -3.36 9.38
CA ASP A 584 9.69 -2.67 10.07
C ASP A 584 10.14 -1.42 9.30
N ALA A 585 10.05 -1.42 7.97
CA ALA A 585 10.31 -0.25 7.12
C ALA A 585 9.18 0.79 7.17
N GLY A 586 7.96 0.39 7.52
CA GLY A 586 6.77 1.26 7.52
C GLY A 586 6.21 1.56 6.13
N TRP A 587 6.70 0.89 5.09
CA TRP A 587 6.20 1.00 3.73
C TRP A 587 6.46 -0.27 2.91
N SER A 588 5.63 -0.49 1.90
CA SER A 588 5.74 -1.62 0.96
C SER A 588 5.16 -1.25 -0.40
N GLY A 589 5.86 -1.64 -1.46
CA GLY A 589 5.49 -1.41 -2.85
C GLY A 589 6.09 -0.15 -3.45
N ALA A 590 6.36 -0.21 -4.75
CA ALA A 590 6.76 0.93 -5.57
C ALA A 590 6.15 0.77 -6.97
N MET A 591 6.04 1.87 -7.71
CA MET A 591 5.69 1.83 -9.13
C MET A 591 6.96 1.72 -9.96
N SER A 592 6.86 1.09 -11.13
CA SER A 592 7.90 1.11 -12.14
C SER A 592 8.14 2.51 -12.66
N LEU A 593 9.26 2.70 -13.36
CA LEU A 593 9.42 3.82 -14.26
C LEU A 593 8.27 3.82 -15.30
N PRO A 594 7.79 5.00 -15.74
CA PRO A 594 6.86 5.08 -16.85
C PRO A 594 7.52 4.53 -18.12
N ARG A 595 6.87 3.57 -18.77
CA ARG A 595 7.35 2.89 -19.98
C ARG A 595 6.53 3.32 -21.18
N GLU A 596 7.19 3.74 -22.26
CA GLU A 596 6.56 3.86 -23.57
C GLU A 596 6.45 2.47 -24.20
N LEU A 597 5.21 2.02 -24.39
CA LEU A 597 4.88 0.81 -25.13
C LEU A 597 4.48 1.17 -26.56
N ALA A 598 4.95 0.36 -27.51
CA ALA A 598 4.53 0.45 -28.90
C ALA A 598 4.68 -0.90 -29.60
N VAL A 599 3.86 -1.16 -30.61
CA VAL A 599 4.09 -2.21 -31.60
C VAL A 599 4.58 -1.54 -32.87
N VAL A 600 5.80 -1.89 -33.33
CA VAL A 600 6.42 -1.32 -34.52
C VAL A 600 6.96 -2.43 -35.38
N ASP A 601 6.60 -2.45 -36.67
CA ASP A 601 6.96 -3.51 -37.62
C ASP A 601 6.54 -4.90 -37.13
N GLY A 602 5.43 -4.96 -36.40
CA GLY A 602 4.96 -6.19 -35.79
C GLY A 602 5.89 -6.72 -34.70
N GLU A 603 6.56 -5.86 -33.93
CA GLU A 603 7.34 -6.23 -32.74
C GLU A 603 7.04 -5.31 -31.56
N LEU A 604 6.97 -5.87 -30.34
CA LEU A 604 6.84 -5.09 -29.12
C LEU A 604 8.12 -4.27 -28.84
N ARG A 605 7.92 -2.99 -28.54
CA ARG A 605 8.93 -2.03 -28.09
C ARG A 605 8.57 -1.60 -26.67
N GLN A 606 9.57 -1.58 -25.80
CA GLN A 606 9.46 -1.12 -24.41
C GLN A 606 10.62 -0.17 -24.12
N ARG A 607 10.33 1.09 -23.83
CA ARG A 607 11.35 2.12 -23.56
C ARG A 607 11.02 2.86 -22.26
N PRO A 608 12.02 3.30 -21.48
CA PRO A 608 11.74 4.25 -20.42
C PRO A 608 11.25 5.56 -21.05
N ALA A 609 10.22 6.19 -20.46
CA ALA A 609 9.72 7.47 -20.93
C ALA A 609 10.84 8.51 -20.97
N ARG A 610 10.89 9.31 -22.04
CA ARG A 610 11.93 10.35 -22.22
C ARG A 610 11.95 11.39 -21.09
N GLU A 611 10.83 11.58 -20.41
CA GLU A 611 10.68 12.48 -19.27
C GLU A 611 11.63 12.12 -18.11
N ILE A 612 12.01 10.85 -17.96
CA ILE A 612 12.97 10.37 -16.93
C ILE A 612 14.31 11.08 -17.06
N GLU A 613 14.72 11.48 -18.26
CA GLU A 613 15.96 12.23 -18.47
C GLU A 613 15.97 13.59 -17.77
N ARG A 614 14.79 14.15 -17.44
CA ARG A 614 14.64 15.41 -16.68
C ARG A 614 15.05 15.27 -15.21
N LEU A 615 15.21 14.04 -14.72
CA LEU A 615 15.71 13.75 -13.38
C LEU A 615 17.24 13.66 -13.33
N ARG A 616 17.95 13.65 -14.47
CA ARG A 616 19.42 13.66 -14.48
C ARG A 616 19.93 14.99 -13.90
N GLU A 617 20.63 14.92 -12.76
CA GLU A 617 21.21 16.11 -12.12
C GLU A 617 22.65 16.34 -12.56
N THR A 618 23.51 15.34 -12.34
CA THR A 618 24.96 15.44 -12.58
C THR A 618 25.42 14.22 -13.34
N ARG A 619 26.13 14.42 -14.45
CA ARG A 619 26.82 13.35 -15.16
C ARG A 619 28.11 13.00 -14.41
N LEU A 620 28.20 11.78 -13.91
CA LEU A 620 29.29 11.26 -13.08
C LEU A 620 30.40 10.64 -13.93
N VAL A 621 30.02 9.90 -14.97
CA VAL A 621 30.94 9.21 -15.88
C VAL A 621 30.49 9.45 -17.32
N ASP A 622 31.46 9.61 -18.22
CA ASP A 622 31.24 9.69 -19.67
C ASP A 622 32.52 9.26 -20.38
N ASP A 623 32.79 7.97 -20.36
CA ASP A 623 34.07 7.40 -20.75
C ASP A 623 33.88 6.16 -21.63
N ARG A 624 34.91 5.86 -22.42
CA ARG A 624 35.03 4.58 -23.11
C ARG A 624 36.03 3.72 -22.32
N LEU A 625 35.53 2.64 -21.76
CA LEU A 625 36.29 1.71 -20.92
C LEU A 625 36.53 0.42 -21.68
N THR A 626 37.56 -0.33 -21.29
CA THR A 626 37.77 -1.70 -21.80
C THR A 626 37.60 -2.65 -20.62
N ALA A 627 36.47 -3.36 -20.59
CA ALA A 627 36.20 -4.37 -19.59
C ALA A 627 37.09 -5.59 -19.85
N ASP A 628 38.04 -5.85 -18.94
CA ASP A 628 38.85 -7.07 -18.91
C ASP A 628 38.60 -7.85 -17.61
N GLY A 629 39.41 -8.89 -17.33
CA GLY A 629 39.24 -9.72 -16.13
C GLY A 629 39.50 -8.99 -14.80
N THR A 630 39.88 -7.72 -14.81
CA THR A 630 40.13 -6.88 -13.64
C THR A 630 38.98 -5.90 -13.45
N PRO A 631 38.31 -5.87 -12.27
CA PRO A 631 37.28 -4.87 -12.01
C PRO A 631 37.82 -3.44 -12.08
N GLU A 632 37.24 -2.64 -12.96
CA GLU A 632 37.45 -1.20 -13.03
C GLU A 632 36.35 -0.50 -12.24
N ARG A 633 36.73 0.13 -11.12
CA ARG A 633 35.81 0.87 -10.25
C ARG A 633 35.61 2.28 -10.77
N LEU A 634 34.35 2.67 -10.95
CA LEU A 634 33.98 4.01 -11.37
C LEU A 634 34.13 4.98 -10.19
N ASP A 635 34.54 6.23 -10.45
CA ASP A 635 34.61 7.30 -9.45
C ASP A 635 33.21 7.86 -9.16
N ALA A 636 32.32 6.99 -8.67
CA ALA A 636 30.92 7.29 -8.38
C ALA A 636 30.46 6.56 -7.10
N THR A 637 29.95 7.35 -6.16
CA THR A 637 29.37 6.87 -4.89
C THR A 637 27.96 7.46 -4.76
N VAL A 638 26.95 6.68 -5.14
CA VAL A 638 25.54 7.12 -5.22
C VAL A 638 24.59 5.95 -5.01
N GLU A 639 23.43 6.20 -4.39
CA GLU A 639 22.37 5.21 -4.17
C GLU A 639 21.24 5.30 -5.21
N ALA A 640 21.14 6.43 -5.93
CA ALA A 640 20.15 6.71 -6.96
C ALA A 640 20.83 7.24 -8.24
N PHE A 641 20.81 6.46 -9.32
CA PHE A 641 21.51 6.76 -10.56
C PHE A 641 20.96 6.02 -11.79
N GLU A 642 21.31 6.54 -12.96
CA GLU A 642 21.14 5.88 -14.26
C GLU A 642 22.52 5.56 -14.84
N VAL A 643 22.70 4.36 -15.40
CA VAL A 643 23.83 3.98 -16.25
C VAL A 643 23.32 3.66 -17.65
N ARG A 644 24.00 4.16 -18.68
CA ARG A 644 23.84 3.72 -20.06
C ARG A 644 25.15 3.12 -20.54
N ALA A 645 25.13 1.85 -20.92
CA ALA A 645 26.27 1.12 -21.44
C ALA A 645 25.98 0.65 -22.86
N ARG A 646 26.87 0.98 -23.79
CA ARG A 646 26.83 0.46 -25.16
C ARG A 646 28.05 -0.41 -25.42
N LEU A 647 27.81 -1.68 -25.74
CA LEU A 647 28.86 -2.68 -25.93
C LEU A 647 28.42 -3.79 -26.89
N ASP A 648 29.38 -4.49 -27.49
CA ASP A 648 29.13 -5.72 -28.22
C ASP A 648 29.65 -6.92 -27.40
N PRO A 649 28.79 -7.72 -26.75
CA PRO A 649 29.25 -8.89 -26.00
C PRO A 649 29.91 -9.95 -26.89
N ASP A 650 29.70 -9.90 -28.22
CA ASP A 650 30.29 -10.83 -29.18
C ASP A 650 31.75 -10.51 -29.52
N ASP A 651 32.29 -9.36 -29.07
CA ASP A 651 33.71 -9.02 -29.18
C ASP A 651 34.62 -9.93 -28.33
N ALA A 652 34.05 -10.55 -27.28
CA ALA A 652 34.73 -11.54 -26.45
C ALA A 652 33.85 -12.80 -26.24
N PRO A 653 33.73 -13.66 -27.27
CA PRO A 653 32.83 -14.82 -27.25
C PRO A 653 33.06 -15.74 -26.05
N GLY A 654 31.98 -16.11 -25.36
CA GLY A 654 32.06 -16.97 -24.16
C GLY A 654 32.42 -16.22 -22.87
N SER A 655 32.43 -14.89 -22.89
CA SER A 655 32.50 -14.03 -21.71
C SER A 655 31.25 -13.16 -21.60
N ALA A 656 31.03 -12.55 -20.43
CA ALA A 656 30.00 -11.56 -20.22
C ALA A 656 30.61 -10.30 -19.58
N VAL A 657 30.09 -9.13 -19.91
CA VAL A 657 30.46 -7.89 -19.23
C VAL A 657 29.51 -7.66 -18.07
N SER A 658 30.03 -7.57 -16.85
CA SER A 658 29.25 -7.33 -15.65
C SER A 658 29.38 -5.88 -15.19
N LEU A 659 28.25 -5.18 -15.15
CA LEU A 659 28.09 -3.92 -14.41
C LEU A 659 27.68 -4.26 -12.98
N ARG A 660 28.59 -4.08 -12.02
CA ARG A 660 28.34 -4.32 -10.59
C ARG A 660 27.88 -3.02 -9.95
N VAL A 661 26.73 -3.03 -9.30
CA VAL A 661 26.11 -1.89 -8.63
C VAL A 661 25.89 -2.19 -7.15
N ARG A 662 25.75 -1.12 -6.34
CA ARG A 662 25.63 -1.21 -4.88
C ARG A 662 26.74 -2.08 -4.29
N GLU A 663 27.97 -1.92 -4.78
CA GLU A 663 29.12 -2.73 -4.38
C GLU A 663 29.75 -2.16 -3.10
N SER A 664 29.95 -3.00 -2.08
CA SER A 664 30.68 -2.64 -0.87
C SER A 664 32.21 -2.56 -1.13
N PRO A 665 32.98 -1.81 -0.33
CA PRO A 665 34.42 -1.62 -0.60
C PRO A 665 35.22 -2.92 -0.69
N ASP A 666 34.83 -3.95 0.07
CA ASP A 666 35.41 -5.30 0.10
C ASP A 666 34.70 -6.31 -0.81
N GLY A 667 33.64 -5.90 -1.52
CA GLY A 667 32.86 -6.74 -2.43
C GLY A 667 31.94 -7.76 -1.74
N ALA A 668 31.73 -7.67 -0.43
CA ALA A 668 30.84 -8.57 0.32
C ALA A 668 29.36 -8.47 -0.09
N GLU A 669 28.90 -7.28 -0.50
CA GLU A 669 27.61 -7.09 -1.15
C GLU A 669 27.81 -6.40 -2.50
N ARG A 670 27.10 -6.87 -3.53
CA ARG A 670 27.02 -6.30 -4.88
C ARG A 670 25.88 -6.96 -5.66
N THR A 671 25.26 -6.19 -6.56
CA THR A 671 24.37 -6.74 -7.59
C THR A 671 25.08 -6.69 -8.94
N ALA A 672 25.13 -7.79 -9.68
CA ALA A 672 25.80 -7.82 -10.99
C ALA A 672 24.79 -7.89 -12.13
N VAL A 673 24.78 -6.88 -12.99
CA VAL A 673 24.09 -6.91 -14.29
C VAL A 673 25.06 -7.50 -15.32
N ARG A 674 24.92 -8.80 -15.57
CA ARG A 674 25.74 -9.60 -16.49
C ARG A 674 25.18 -9.46 -17.91
N ILE A 675 25.94 -8.88 -18.83
CA ILE A 675 25.57 -8.61 -20.22
C ILE A 675 26.33 -9.61 -21.11
N GLY A 676 25.65 -10.66 -21.54
CA GLY A 676 26.18 -11.69 -22.44
C GLY A 676 25.57 -11.63 -23.84
N SER A 677 26.04 -12.52 -24.72
CA SER A 677 25.56 -12.63 -26.10
C SER A 677 24.11 -13.12 -26.19
N ASP A 678 23.67 -13.97 -25.28
CA ASP A 678 22.34 -14.58 -25.30
C ASP A 678 21.38 -13.95 -24.31
N ARG A 679 21.89 -13.49 -23.15
CA ARG A 679 21.06 -12.92 -22.08
C ARG A 679 21.69 -11.72 -21.40
N VAL A 680 20.83 -10.85 -20.88
CA VAL A 680 21.19 -9.90 -19.81
C VAL A 680 20.56 -10.39 -18.52
N VAL A 681 21.37 -10.62 -17.49
CA VAL A 681 20.95 -11.21 -16.21
C VAL A 681 21.34 -10.30 -15.05
N VAL A 682 20.39 -10.02 -14.16
CA VAL A 682 20.64 -9.42 -12.85
C VAL A 682 20.87 -10.55 -11.85
N ASP A 683 22.13 -10.74 -11.48
CA ASP A 683 22.54 -11.69 -10.45
C ASP A 683 22.48 -11.02 -9.08
N ARG A 684 21.62 -11.59 -8.22
CA ARG A 684 21.31 -11.08 -6.89
C ARG A 684 21.89 -11.93 -5.76
N SER A 685 22.65 -12.98 -6.09
CA SER A 685 23.21 -13.92 -5.11
C SER A 685 24.10 -13.29 -4.05
N GLU A 686 24.69 -12.12 -4.36
CA GLU A 686 25.52 -11.33 -3.44
C GLU A 686 24.93 -9.94 -3.16
N SER A 687 23.65 -9.69 -3.50
CA SER A 687 23.06 -8.35 -3.35
C SER A 687 22.77 -7.97 -1.91
N SER A 688 22.60 -8.95 -1.02
CA SER A 688 22.29 -8.74 0.39
C SER A 688 22.95 -9.78 1.29
N LEU A 689 23.35 -9.37 2.50
CA LEU A 689 23.68 -10.27 3.60
C LEU A 689 22.43 -10.74 4.36
N ASP A 690 21.28 -10.09 4.14
CA ASP A 690 19.99 -10.51 4.66
C ASP A 690 19.45 -11.67 3.81
N ARG A 691 19.08 -12.77 4.48
CA ARG A 691 18.55 -13.97 3.83
C ARG A 691 17.05 -13.87 3.53
N ASP A 692 16.37 -12.87 4.10
CA ASP A 692 14.97 -12.60 3.81
C ASP A 692 14.80 -11.89 2.46
N ALA A 693 15.87 -11.30 1.92
CA ALA A 693 15.90 -10.73 0.58
C ALA A 693 16.04 -11.84 -0.48
N ARG A 694 15.23 -11.78 -1.53
CA ARG A 694 15.30 -12.73 -2.65
C ARG A 694 16.60 -12.55 -3.43
N ASP A 695 17.29 -13.66 -3.64
CA ASP A 695 18.63 -13.72 -4.24
C ASP A 695 18.66 -14.38 -5.63
N ALA A 696 17.53 -14.93 -6.08
CA ALA A 696 17.42 -15.62 -7.36
C ALA A 696 17.71 -14.67 -8.54
N PRO A 697 18.52 -15.09 -9.54
CA PRO A 697 18.81 -14.28 -10.71
C PRO A 697 17.58 -14.13 -11.59
N VAL A 698 17.47 -12.99 -12.26
CA VAL A 698 16.40 -12.67 -13.21
C VAL A 698 17.01 -12.08 -14.48
N GLY A 699 16.47 -12.39 -15.66
CA GLY A 699 17.10 -11.93 -16.89
C GLY A 699 16.26 -12.06 -18.15
N VAL A 700 16.64 -11.33 -19.18
CA VAL A 700 15.97 -11.28 -20.49
C VAL A 700 16.86 -11.88 -21.58
N ALA A 701 16.24 -12.54 -22.57
CA ALA A 701 16.92 -13.00 -23.77
C ALA A 701 17.19 -11.84 -24.73
N VAL A 702 18.39 -11.83 -25.32
CA VAL A 702 18.92 -10.76 -26.19
C VAL A 702 19.69 -11.31 -27.40
N ASP A 703 19.63 -12.62 -27.67
CA ASP A 703 20.25 -13.26 -28.82
C ASP A 703 19.63 -12.81 -30.16
N ASP A 704 18.37 -12.36 -30.13
CA ASP A 704 17.64 -11.85 -31.28
C ASP A 704 17.84 -10.35 -31.53
N LEU A 705 18.57 -9.64 -30.67
CA LEU A 705 18.71 -8.18 -30.72
C LEU A 705 19.94 -7.73 -31.52
N ASP A 706 19.78 -6.61 -32.23
CA ASP A 706 20.88 -5.97 -32.98
C ASP A 706 22.07 -5.60 -32.08
N ARG A 707 23.27 -5.69 -32.66
CA ARG A 707 24.54 -5.29 -32.03
C ARG A 707 25.03 -3.92 -32.53
N PRO A 708 25.79 -3.17 -31.71
CA PRO A 708 26.05 -3.40 -30.28
C PRO A 708 24.78 -3.20 -29.43
N LEU A 709 24.72 -3.85 -28.28
CA LEU A 709 23.64 -3.67 -27.31
C LEU A 709 23.70 -2.27 -26.67
N ASP A 710 22.54 -1.63 -26.52
CA ASP A 710 22.31 -0.40 -25.75
C ASP A 710 21.54 -0.79 -24.48
N VAL A 711 22.25 -0.85 -23.35
CA VAL A 711 21.71 -1.25 -22.05
C VAL A 711 21.59 -0.03 -21.14
N ARG A 712 20.37 0.31 -20.73
CA ARG A 712 20.11 1.34 -19.72
C ARG A 712 19.73 0.66 -18.42
N VAL A 713 20.41 0.99 -17.33
CA VAL A 713 20.17 0.45 -15.98
C VAL A 713 19.86 1.63 -15.05
N PHE A 714 18.74 1.54 -14.34
CA PHE A 714 18.29 2.50 -13.35
C PHE A 714 18.36 1.82 -11.99
N VAL A 715 19.10 2.43 -11.06
CA VAL A 715 19.18 1.98 -9.66
C VAL A 715 18.63 3.10 -8.79
N ASP A 716 17.64 2.78 -7.97
CA ASP A 716 17.01 3.72 -7.04
C ASP A 716 16.78 3.06 -5.69
N ALA A 717 17.75 3.19 -4.80
CA ALA A 717 17.72 2.49 -3.53
C ALA A 717 17.49 0.98 -3.76
N SER A 718 16.32 0.45 -3.38
CA SER A 718 15.99 -0.96 -3.55
C SER A 718 15.50 -1.37 -4.93
N VAL A 719 15.26 -0.45 -5.86
CA VAL A 719 14.82 -0.79 -7.22
C VAL A 719 16.01 -0.88 -8.18
N LEU A 720 16.00 -1.93 -9.02
CA LEU A 720 16.83 -2.01 -10.22
C LEU A 720 15.93 -2.28 -11.43
N GLU A 721 15.88 -1.35 -12.38
CA GLU A 721 15.23 -1.54 -13.68
C GLU A 721 16.23 -1.47 -14.82
N LEU A 722 16.07 -2.28 -15.86
CA LEU A 722 16.89 -2.21 -17.05
C LEU A 722 16.09 -2.29 -18.34
N PHE A 723 16.64 -1.69 -19.40
CA PHE A 723 16.09 -1.71 -20.75
C PHE A 723 17.20 -2.01 -21.75
N VAL A 724 16.95 -2.95 -22.67
CA VAL A 724 17.91 -3.35 -23.71
C VAL A 724 17.34 -3.02 -25.09
N ASN A 725 18.07 -2.21 -25.86
CA ASN A 725 17.72 -1.75 -27.23
C ASN A 725 16.32 -1.12 -27.37
N GLY A 726 15.68 -0.74 -26.26
CA GLY A 726 14.27 -0.32 -26.25
C GLY A 726 13.29 -1.45 -26.65
N ARG A 727 13.66 -2.71 -26.41
CA ARG A 727 12.92 -3.93 -26.79
C ARG A 727 12.58 -4.82 -25.61
N ARG A 728 13.50 -4.92 -24.64
CA ARG A 728 13.36 -5.73 -23.43
C ARG A 728 13.38 -4.81 -22.22
N ALA A 729 12.57 -5.13 -21.23
CA ALA A 729 12.56 -4.48 -19.93
C ALA A 729 12.63 -5.56 -18.84
N LEU A 730 13.18 -5.18 -17.69
CA LEU A 730 13.22 -6.00 -16.49
C LEU A 730 13.28 -5.08 -15.28
N ALA A 731 12.42 -5.32 -14.29
CA ALA A 731 12.46 -4.65 -12.99
C ALA A 731 12.62 -5.66 -11.87
N THR A 732 13.44 -5.37 -10.87
CA THR A 732 13.62 -6.23 -9.69
C THR A 732 13.97 -5.41 -8.46
N ARG A 733 14.02 -6.08 -7.31
CA ARG A 733 14.36 -5.49 -6.03
C ARG A 733 15.70 -6.01 -5.51
N ILE A 734 16.44 -5.12 -4.85
CA ILE A 734 17.73 -5.39 -4.18
C ILE A 734 17.73 -4.73 -2.80
N TYR A 735 18.25 -5.40 -1.76
CA TYR A 735 18.21 -4.89 -0.38
C TYR A 735 19.57 -5.00 0.30
N PRO A 736 20.58 -4.23 -0.13
CA PRO A 736 21.91 -4.28 0.47
C PRO A 736 21.90 -3.77 1.91
N THR A 737 22.37 -4.59 2.84
CA THR A 737 22.35 -4.30 4.27
C THR A 737 23.43 -3.30 4.69
N ARG A 738 24.53 -3.19 3.93
CA ARG A 738 25.68 -2.36 4.32
C ARG A 738 25.55 -0.91 3.86
N HIS A 739 25.77 0.00 4.80
CA HIS A 739 25.72 1.44 4.54
C HIS A 739 26.73 1.95 3.50
N ASP A 740 27.83 1.24 3.32
CA ASP A 740 28.89 1.58 2.37
C ASP A 740 28.78 0.85 1.01
N ALA A 741 27.71 0.09 0.77
CA ALA A 741 27.41 -0.58 -0.51
C ALA A 741 26.87 0.42 -1.56
N THR A 742 27.73 1.32 -1.99
CA THR A 742 27.41 2.46 -2.89
C THR A 742 28.29 2.53 -4.13
N GLY A 743 29.21 1.59 -4.30
CA GLY A 743 30.16 1.56 -5.41
C GLY A 743 29.55 1.01 -6.70
N VAL A 744 30.18 1.38 -7.82
CA VAL A 744 29.89 0.82 -9.15
C VAL A 744 31.20 0.40 -9.81
N SER A 745 31.23 -0.78 -10.43
CA SER A 745 32.39 -1.27 -11.18
C SER A 745 31.98 -2.04 -12.44
N ILE A 746 32.91 -2.16 -13.38
CA ILE A 746 32.75 -2.94 -14.61
C ILE A 746 33.86 -3.99 -14.71
N VAL A 747 33.54 -5.19 -15.20
CA VAL A 747 34.50 -6.29 -15.37
C VAL A 747 34.01 -7.26 -16.44
N ALA A 748 34.91 -7.91 -17.15
CA ALA A 748 34.60 -9.07 -17.98
C ALA A 748 34.72 -10.35 -17.14
N ASP A 749 33.59 -11.05 -16.95
CA ASP A 749 33.55 -12.34 -16.29
C ASP A 749 33.62 -13.47 -17.34
N ALA A 750 34.25 -14.60 -16.98
CA ALA A 750 34.13 -15.81 -17.77
C ALA A 750 32.66 -16.25 -17.82
N GLY A 751 32.15 -16.61 -19.01
CA GLY A 751 30.76 -17.03 -19.18
C GLY A 751 30.44 -18.30 -18.40
N GLU A 752 29.20 -18.44 -17.93
CA GLU A 752 28.71 -19.68 -17.33
C GLU A 752 28.50 -20.72 -18.43
N GLY A 753 29.59 -21.38 -18.83
CA GLY A 753 29.56 -22.26 -19.98
C GLY A 753 30.78 -23.15 -20.15
N THR A 754 31.21 -23.89 -19.12
CA THR A 754 31.90 -25.19 -19.31
C THR A 754 31.82 -26.06 -18.04
N ASP A 755 31.24 -27.26 -18.20
CA ASP A 755 31.47 -28.53 -17.50
C ASP A 755 32.26 -28.50 -16.15
N PRO A 756 31.64 -28.88 -15.01
CA PRO A 756 32.31 -29.00 -13.70
C PRO A 756 33.45 -30.06 -13.65
N GLY A 757 33.67 -30.80 -14.73
CA GLY A 757 34.61 -31.93 -14.81
C GLY A 757 36.09 -31.58 -15.02
N ARG A 758 36.49 -30.31 -15.18
CA ARG A 758 37.91 -29.94 -15.33
C ARG A 758 38.42 -29.24 -14.08
N GLY A 759 39.32 -29.92 -13.36
CA GLY A 759 39.94 -29.42 -12.12
C GLY A 759 40.70 -28.11 -12.29
N PRO A 760 41.11 -27.48 -11.18
CA PRO A 760 41.69 -26.14 -11.16
C PRO A 760 43.15 -26.21 -11.62
N ASP A 761 43.38 -26.19 -12.94
CA ASP A 761 44.68 -25.77 -13.47
C ASP A 761 44.70 -24.24 -13.47
N GLY A 762 45.42 -23.69 -12.50
CA GLY A 762 45.64 -22.26 -12.28
C GLY A 762 46.43 -21.60 -13.41
N GLY A 763 45.71 -21.22 -14.47
CA GLY A 763 46.15 -20.23 -15.45
C GLY A 763 45.18 -19.07 -15.47
N THR A 764 45.62 -17.91 -14.97
CA THR A 764 44.99 -16.62 -15.28
C THR A 764 45.05 -16.45 -16.81
N ASN A 765 43.92 -16.61 -17.49
CA ASN A 765 43.83 -16.34 -18.92
C ASN A 765 43.82 -14.82 -19.11
N ALA A 766 45.01 -14.21 -19.09
CA ALA A 766 45.22 -12.77 -19.27
C ALA A 766 45.10 -12.31 -20.74
N ASP A 767 44.62 -13.18 -21.64
CA ASP A 767 44.55 -12.95 -23.09
C ASP A 767 43.11 -13.04 -23.64
N SER A 768 42.07 -13.02 -22.80
CA SER A 768 40.71 -12.76 -23.31
C SER A 768 40.67 -11.33 -23.85
N PRO A 769 40.26 -11.11 -25.11
CA PRO A 769 40.10 -9.75 -25.63
C PRO A 769 39.11 -9.02 -24.71
N GLY A 770 39.51 -7.85 -24.21
CA GLY A 770 38.60 -7.01 -23.43
C GLY A 770 37.47 -6.49 -24.34
N VAL A 771 36.31 -6.20 -23.74
CA VAL A 771 35.16 -5.63 -24.45
C VAL A 771 35.16 -4.13 -24.24
N ASP A 772 35.12 -3.36 -25.32
CA ASP A 772 34.98 -1.92 -25.23
C ASP A 772 33.54 -1.54 -24.87
N VAL A 773 33.40 -0.65 -23.90
CA VAL A 773 32.11 -0.19 -23.38
C VAL A 773 32.08 1.33 -23.40
N ASP A 774 31.19 1.90 -24.21
CA ASP A 774 30.87 3.33 -24.11
C ASP A 774 29.88 3.49 -22.95
N LEU A 775 30.32 4.12 -21.84
CA LEU A 775 29.55 4.20 -20.60
C LEU A 775 29.31 5.65 -20.20
N SER A 776 28.04 5.97 -19.95
CA SER A 776 27.63 7.23 -19.34
C SER A 776 26.81 6.96 -18.08
N MET A 777 27.06 7.71 -17.01
CA MET A 777 26.37 7.55 -15.72
C MET A 777 25.91 8.91 -15.19
N TRP A 778 24.69 8.96 -14.65
CA TRP A 778 24.10 10.16 -14.06
C TRP A 778 23.59 9.91 -12.66
N ARG A 779 23.83 10.86 -11.75
CA ARG A 779 23.03 10.99 -10.53
C ARG A 779 21.62 11.42 -10.90
N MET A 780 20.63 10.77 -10.31
CA MET A 780 19.21 11.09 -10.50
C MET A 780 18.69 11.89 -9.29
N GLY A 781 17.88 12.90 -9.57
CA GLY A 781 17.12 13.66 -8.59
C GLY A 781 15.80 12.97 -8.26
N GLY A 782 15.24 13.27 -7.09
CA GLY A 782 14.02 12.61 -6.60
C GLY A 782 12.75 13.00 -7.36
N ALA A 783 11.78 12.08 -7.36
CA ALA A 783 10.44 12.26 -7.90
C ALA A 783 9.55 13.15 -7.01
N TRP A 784 9.91 13.31 -5.75
CA TRP A 784 9.13 14.05 -4.76
C TRP A 784 9.83 15.37 -4.39
N PRO A 785 9.54 16.48 -5.07
CA PRO A 785 10.15 17.77 -4.74
C PRO A 785 9.73 18.24 -3.35
N ALA A 786 10.67 18.77 -2.56
CA ALA A 786 10.35 19.37 -1.27
C ALA A 786 9.57 20.68 -1.46
N VAL A 787 8.40 20.82 -0.82
CA VAL A 787 7.64 22.07 -0.83
C VAL A 787 8.29 23.07 0.12
N GLY A 788 9.04 24.02 -0.45
CA GLY A 788 9.68 25.12 0.28
C GLY A 788 11.16 24.87 0.58
N GLY A 789 12.03 25.71 0.00
CA GLY A 789 13.49 25.60 0.05
C GLY A 789 14.13 25.79 1.43
N THR A 790 13.92 24.86 2.34
CA THR A 790 14.86 24.64 3.45
C THR A 790 15.77 23.48 3.11
N ASP A 791 17.00 23.85 2.78
CA ASP A 791 18.18 23.00 2.66
C ASP A 791 18.15 21.89 3.72
N ARG A 792 17.82 20.66 3.28
CA ARG A 792 17.78 19.45 4.11
C ARG A 792 19.21 19.13 4.55
N ARG A 793 19.67 19.75 5.65
CA ARG A 793 20.84 19.24 6.35
C ARG A 793 20.45 17.94 7.04
N PRO A 794 21.19 16.84 6.85
CA PRO A 794 20.91 15.61 7.58
C PRO A 794 21.01 15.90 9.07
N ARG A 795 19.95 15.56 9.81
CA ARG A 795 20.06 15.40 11.27
C ARG A 795 21.01 14.22 11.47
N GLN A 796 22.23 14.50 11.91
CA GLN A 796 23.09 13.46 12.48
C GLN A 796 22.31 12.83 13.63
N ARG A 797 21.89 11.57 13.45
CA ARG A 797 21.60 10.67 14.58
C ARG A 797 22.93 10.20 15.16
#